data_AF-A0A3Q9HR80-F1
#
_entry.id   AF-A0A3Q9HR80-F1
#
_cell.length_a   1.000
_cell.length_b   1.000
_cell.length_c   1.000
_cell.angle_alpha   90.00
_cell.angle_beta   90.00
_cell.angle_gamma   90.00
#
_symmetry.space_group_name_H-M   'P 1'
#
loop_
_entity.id
_entity.type
_entity.pdbx_description
1 polymer ?
#
loop_
_entity_poly.entity_id
_entity_poly.type
_entity_poly.pdbx_seq_one_letter_code
_entity_poly.pdbx_strand_id
1 'polypeptide(L)'
;MLYLLRSGFSRDLIVHFLVVVLVGSAIAMAAGYMADNYFGNTVTGLIGDYGEYDLLLTVNRETRRSALAQIRDILRVKLPGSKVEQGVTIAGKTNFFVSLDDKYKTREYFMKMSSYFSNVTGLVGVTMMSEPRVTIRGVPRGLLEEFEQKLADIKGVHFTYPVGSSGIDLMLNSPKDIDYVTEEVKKFLKQYQVLEVRFPIDNGPVDVISMGEKLATELKDKYNLAFAKNLTTNEVDDQQYLVNTMLEMKKFLLQYATVITIPVSPDWDFVIHKDDYLIMPGPGRSGLKVGEDATPMDLKLQVTEVNDKEIQALIVEGNVTDIQSKGVYKLDAKGKIAAFLGEARIKSPREDLKYAADELAKVLPHLDQIFSKLYGMTGEALKALEIYNDTLAEIKEVQKILKEGQAKVEEIRNKLNQLDLSKVQNFIGQLLAIVNTAEEFASKMEWAQKEIVRIDYELGQFQGQVEILKNDFGLSESYSKELDQAVDVASKLQLALRNNTGEILKRLNEYNPILRQISDWRSDLEKLEQMVISGDLLNNNTSSVTDILDRLISGSKTTLEYLDRLDDKKMSQEIQGFKESLEKIQESDVEAIIKELNYISDTLPNLRDEEVTRAIKLIEKYMSGQIIPGEQILILVPADLNIKSIEPFVMEVVGQSTISVFSMDAGIVQPNVRGEFLRIISEVRETITAMVAVVLIMLVLMLDLSGIMSVIKELRKRKKQAFIVRIINSEVLFGMIMGSLTLELIFRLTNGQLPYIENHPGAWIGAIMGLVIALMTDRINPVDKKEYIAGEALGFNLTEILRQIVIPAGKPGILYLLNRRNLIFK
;
A
#
# COMPACT_ATOMS: atom_id res chain seq x y z
N MET A 1 28.46 78.46 20.29
CA MET A 1 27.37 77.81 21.05
C MET A 1 26.79 78.72 22.14
N LEU A 2 27.54 79.11 23.18
CA LEU A 2 27.08 80.01 24.27
C LEU A 2 26.49 81.36 23.81
N TYR A 3 26.95 81.90 22.67
CA TYR A 3 26.44 83.16 22.10
C TYR A 3 25.10 83.01 21.37
N LEU A 4 24.81 81.82 20.81
CA LEU A 4 23.53 81.46 20.20
C LEU A 4 22.49 81.06 21.25
N LEU A 5 22.93 80.47 22.36
CA LEU A 5 22.08 80.12 23.50
C LEU A 5 21.68 81.34 24.34
N ARG A 6 22.49 82.39 24.34
CA ARG A 6 22.18 83.69 24.98
C ARG A 6 21.42 84.66 24.08
N SER A 7 21.24 84.35 22.79
CA SER A 7 20.43 85.17 21.88
C SER A 7 18.96 84.74 21.90
N GLY A 8 18.05 85.61 21.43
CA GLY A 8 16.62 85.32 21.31
C GLY A 8 16.27 84.16 20.36
N PHE A 9 17.26 83.67 19.59
CA PHE A 9 17.11 82.55 18.66
C PHE A 9 17.03 81.17 19.34
N SER A 10 17.44 81.05 20.61
CA SER A 10 17.34 79.81 21.38
C SER A 10 15.91 79.27 21.47
N ARG A 11 14.92 80.18 21.58
CA ARG A 11 13.49 79.84 21.59
C ARG A 11 13.05 79.20 20.26
N ASP A 12 13.52 79.74 19.13
CA ASP A 12 13.17 79.22 17.80
C ASP A 12 13.74 77.82 17.59
N LEU A 13 14.95 77.57 18.11
CA LEU A 13 15.64 76.28 18.01
C LEU A 13 14.95 75.21 18.86
N ILE A 14 14.49 75.55 20.07
CA ILE A 14 13.70 74.65 20.93
C ILE A 14 12.35 74.32 20.29
N VAL A 15 11.64 75.33 19.76
CA VAL A 15 10.36 75.10 19.07
C VAL A 15 10.57 74.22 17.84
N HIS A 16 11.61 74.48 17.06
CA HIS A 16 11.97 73.64 15.91
C HIS A 16 12.28 72.20 16.33
N PHE A 17 13.10 72.00 17.38
CA PHE A 17 13.39 70.67 17.91
C PHE A 17 12.12 69.91 18.30
N LEU A 18 11.20 70.55 19.04
CA LEU A 18 9.93 69.92 19.43
C LEU A 18 9.05 69.58 18.23
N VAL A 19 8.95 70.48 17.25
CA VAL A 19 8.16 70.24 16.03
C VAL A 19 8.76 69.11 15.20
N VAL A 20 10.08 69.07 15.05
CA VAL A 20 10.79 67.99 14.34
C VAL A 20 10.55 66.64 15.01
N VAL A 21 10.65 66.57 16.34
CA VAL A 21 10.42 65.32 17.07
C VAL A 21 8.97 64.87 16.94
N LEU A 22 7.99 65.77 17.06
CA LEU A 22 6.57 65.44 16.93
C LEU A 22 6.22 64.99 15.51
N VAL A 23 6.59 65.77 14.49
CA VAL A 23 6.31 65.47 13.08
C VAL A 23 7.08 64.24 12.63
N GLY A 24 8.36 64.13 13.00
CA GLY A 24 9.21 62.99 12.70
C GLY A 24 8.68 61.70 13.31
N SER A 25 8.23 61.74 14.58
CA SER A 25 7.61 60.59 15.24
C SER A 25 6.28 60.22 14.58
N ALA A 26 5.44 61.20 14.24
CA ALA A 26 4.15 60.95 13.59
C ALA A 26 4.33 60.31 12.20
N ILE A 27 5.25 60.80 11.38
CA ILE A 27 5.53 60.24 10.04
C ILE A 27 6.15 58.85 10.16
N ALA A 28 7.13 58.67 11.05
CA ALA A 28 7.76 57.36 11.28
C ALA A 28 6.73 56.33 11.77
N MET A 29 5.87 56.69 12.73
CA MET A 29 4.76 55.85 13.19
C MET A 29 3.79 55.51 12.06
N ALA A 30 3.42 56.49 11.23
CA ALA A 30 2.53 56.28 10.09
C ALA A 30 3.14 55.30 9.07
N ALA A 31 4.44 55.44 8.77
CA ALA A 31 5.14 54.53 7.87
C ALA A 31 5.24 53.10 8.45
N GLY A 32 5.56 52.97 9.73
CA GLY A 32 5.54 51.69 10.44
C GLY A 32 4.16 51.04 10.38
N TYR A 33 3.11 51.81 10.67
CA TYR A 33 1.72 51.34 10.60
C TYR A 33 1.32 50.90 9.18
N MET A 34 1.73 51.64 8.14
CA MET A 34 1.47 51.25 6.74
C MET A 34 2.16 49.95 6.37
N ALA A 35 3.42 49.76 6.80
CA ALA A 35 4.14 48.51 6.58
C ALA A 35 3.47 47.34 7.30
N ASP A 36 3.07 47.53 8.56
CA ASP A 36 2.33 46.56 9.35
C ASP A 36 1.03 46.15 8.66
N ASN A 37 0.27 47.12 8.15
CA ASN A 37 -1.00 46.87 7.46
C ASN A 37 -0.83 46.17 6.10
N TYR A 38 0.30 46.38 5.41
CA TYR A 38 0.60 45.72 4.14
C TYR A 38 1.08 44.28 4.33
N PHE A 39 2.02 44.05 5.25
CA PHE A 39 2.61 42.72 5.49
C PHE A 39 1.78 41.86 6.44
N GLY A 40 1.25 42.44 7.52
CA GLY A 40 0.40 41.76 8.51
C GLY A 40 -0.85 41.18 7.87
N ASN A 41 -1.75 42.02 7.36
CA ASN A 41 -3.04 41.57 6.81
C ASN A 41 -2.92 40.51 5.69
N THR A 42 -1.88 40.59 4.85
CA THR A 42 -1.65 39.62 3.77
C THR A 42 -1.29 38.23 4.32
N VAL A 43 -0.60 38.16 5.46
CA VAL A 43 -0.20 36.92 6.12
C VAL A 43 -1.28 36.43 7.09
N THR A 44 -1.91 37.33 7.84
CA THR A 44 -3.00 37.04 8.78
C THR A 44 -4.18 36.36 8.08
N GLY A 45 -4.55 36.78 6.87
CA GLY A 45 -5.63 36.15 6.10
C GLY A 45 -5.35 34.69 5.67
N LEU A 46 -4.10 34.25 5.71
CA LEU A 46 -3.68 32.90 5.34
C LEU A 46 -3.41 32.01 6.56
N ILE A 47 -2.88 32.58 7.65
CA ILE A 47 -2.31 31.82 8.77
C ILE A 47 -2.90 32.25 10.15
N GLY A 48 -3.59 33.38 10.24
CA GLY A 48 -4.09 34.00 11.48
C GLY A 48 -2.98 34.70 12.30
N ASP A 49 -3.33 35.69 13.12
CA ASP A 49 -2.36 36.45 13.92
C ASP A 49 -1.71 35.60 15.03
N TYR A 50 -0.55 36.07 15.53
CA TYR A 50 0.18 35.39 16.60
C TYR A 50 -0.66 35.36 17.88
N GLY A 51 -0.97 34.16 18.38
CA GLY A 51 -1.79 33.98 19.59
C GLY A 51 -3.28 34.30 19.44
N GLU A 52 -3.77 34.63 18.23
CA GLU A 52 -5.19 34.92 17.98
C GLU A 52 -6.06 33.66 17.99
N TYR A 53 -5.52 32.57 17.45
CA TYR A 53 -6.22 31.29 17.34
C TYR A 53 -5.47 30.18 18.04
N ASP A 54 -6.23 29.37 18.77
CA ASP A 54 -5.75 28.28 19.58
C ASP A 54 -5.90 26.93 18.89
N LEU A 55 -6.93 26.77 18.04
CA LEU A 55 -7.21 25.53 17.33
C LEU A 55 -7.45 25.77 15.85
N LEU A 56 -7.04 24.81 15.05
CA LEU A 56 -7.40 24.67 13.65
C LEU A 56 -8.17 23.38 13.45
N LEU A 57 -9.42 23.50 13.00
CA LEU A 57 -10.28 22.40 12.62
C LEU A 57 -10.30 22.31 11.10
N THR A 58 -9.79 21.21 10.54
CA THR A 58 -9.83 20.97 9.10
C THR A 58 -11.01 20.08 8.76
N VAL A 59 -11.86 20.51 7.82
CA VAL A 59 -13.13 19.86 7.47
C VAL A 59 -13.25 19.71 5.97
N ASN A 60 -13.88 18.64 5.48
CA ASN A 60 -14.19 18.48 4.05
C ASN A 60 -15.11 19.59 3.55
N ARG A 61 -14.81 20.16 2.37
CA ARG A 61 -15.53 21.31 1.79
C ARG A 61 -17.04 21.06 1.65
N GLU A 62 -17.43 19.84 1.32
CA GLU A 62 -18.81 19.42 1.10
C GLU A 62 -19.67 19.54 2.38
N THR A 63 -19.09 19.21 3.53
CA THR A 63 -19.75 19.20 4.84
C THR A 63 -19.62 20.51 5.61
N ARG A 64 -18.95 21.51 5.05
CA ARG A 64 -18.56 22.77 5.72
C ARG A 64 -19.70 23.46 6.47
N ARG A 65 -20.90 23.56 5.87
CA ARG A 65 -22.03 24.27 6.48
C ARG A 65 -22.55 23.56 7.74
N SER A 66 -22.67 22.23 7.68
CA SER A 66 -23.11 21.42 8.81
C SER A 66 -22.06 21.43 9.93
N ALA A 67 -20.79 21.28 9.55
CA ALA A 67 -19.67 21.32 10.50
C ALA A 67 -19.59 22.66 11.25
N LEU A 68 -19.71 23.80 10.55
CA LEU A 68 -19.68 25.12 11.20
C LEU A 68 -20.81 25.29 12.22
N ALA A 69 -22.01 24.80 11.93
CA ALA A 69 -23.12 24.83 12.87
C ALA A 69 -22.82 23.99 14.12
N GLN A 70 -22.34 22.76 13.94
CA GLN A 70 -21.98 21.87 15.03
C GLN A 70 -20.82 22.42 15.88
N ILE A 71 -19.78 22.99 15.25
CA ILE A 71 -18.66 23.63 15.95
C ILE A 71 -19.17 24.78 16.81
N ARG A 72 -20.05 25.65 16.27
CA ARG A 72 -20.63 26.76 17.05
C ARG A 72 -21.46 26.27 18.24
N ASP A 73 -22.23 25.19 18.07
CA ASP A 73 -22.99 24.59 19.17
C ASP A 73 -22.06 24.01 20.24
N ILE A 74 -20.99 23.31 19.85
CA ILE A 74 -19.97 22.79 20.77
C ILE A 74 -19.32 23.95 21.53
N LEU A 75 -18.91 25.02 20.85
CA LEU A 75 -18.33 26.20 21.50
C LEU A 75 -19.32 26.86 22.46
N ARG A 76 -20.59 27.00 22.08
CA ARG A 76 -21.62 27.59 22.96
C ARG A 76 -21.86 26.77 24.23
N VAL A 77 -21.85 25.44 24.12
CA VAL A 77 -22.21 24.54 25.24
C VAL A 77 -21.00 24.21 26.11
N LYS A 78 -19.88 23.82 25.50
CA LYS A 78 -18.70 23.29 26.21
C LYS A 78 -17.60 24.33 26.45
N LEU A 79 -17.52 25.36 25.60
CA LEU A 79 -16.46 26.38 25.65
C LEU A 79 -17.02 27.81 25.53
N PRO A 80 -18.01 28.22 26.35
CA PRO A 80 -18.70 29.50 26.18
C PRO A 80 -17.74 30.68 26.34
N GLY A 81 -17.75 31.59 25.36
CA GLY A 81 -16.84 32.73 25.23
C GLY A 81 -15.88 32.59 24.03
N SER A 82 -15.60 31.35 23.62
CA SER A 82 -14.74 31.04 22.48
C SER A 82 -15.40 31.35 21.13
N LYS A 83 -14.60 31.76 20.15
CA LYS A 83 -15.06 32.18 18.81
C LYS A 83 -14.54 31.25 17.73
N VAL A 84 -15.27 31.14 16.62
CA VAL A 84 -14.84 30.40 15.43
C VAL A 84 -14.94 31.27 14.19
N GLU A 85 -13.88 31.29 13.41
CA GLU A 85 -13.78 31.97 12.13
C GLU A 85 -13.47 30.97 11.01
N GLN A 86 -14.03 31.21 9.83
CA GLN A 86 -13.79 30.35 8.67
C GLN A 86 -12.60 30.88 7.88
N GLY A 87 -11.56 30.05 7.74
CA GLY A 87 -10.39 30.33 6.91
C GLY A 87 -10.58 29.97 5.43
N VAL A 88 -9.46 30.03 4.70
CA VAL A 88 -9.39 29.67 3.28
C VAL A 88 -9.67 28.18 3.04
N THR A 89 -10.18 27.87 1.84
CA THR A 89 -10.42 26.48 1.40
C THR A 89 -9.37 26.09 0.37
N ILE A 90 -8.62 25.03 0.64
CA ILE A 90 -7.50 24.57 -0.19
C ILE A 90 -7.70 23.08 -0.47
N ALA A 91 -7.53 22.66 -1.73
CA ALA A 91 -7.58 21.26 -2.13
C ALA A 91 -8.80 20.47 -1.58
N GLY A 92 -9.99 21.08 -1.60
CA GLY A 92 -11.22 20.43 -1.14
C GLY A 92 -11.41 20.38 0.38
N LYS A 93 -10.52 21.00 1.17
CA LYS A 93 -10.62 21.11 2.63
C LYS A 93 -10.81 22.57 3.06
N THR A 94 -11.69 22.81 4.03
CA THR A 94 -11.91 24.11 4.65
C THR A 94 -11.34 24.10 6.06
N ASN A 95 -10.61 25.17 6.38
CA ASN A 95 -10.07 25.41 7.72
C ASN A 95 -11.03 26.28 8.54
N PHE A 96 -11.25 25.93 9.79
CA PHE A 96 -11.91 26.76 10.79
C PHE A 96 -10.94 27.05 11.93
N PHE A 97 -10.72 28.32 12.20
CA PHE A 97 -9.87 28.77 13.30
C PHE A 97 -10.72 29.05 14.53
N VAL A 98 -10.28 28.57 15.69
CA VAL A 98 -10.98 28.75 16.96
C VAL A 98 -10.10 29.51 17.93
N SER A 99 -10.61 30.60 18.46
CA SER A 99 -10.01 31.36 19.56
C SER A 99 -10.68 30.94 20.86
N LEU A 100 -9.91 30.45 21.82
CA LEU A 100 -10.40 30.04 23.13
C LEU A 100 -10.45 31.23 24.08
N ASP A 101 -11.50 31.27 24.89
CA ASP A 101 -11.52 32.14 26.08
C ASP A 101 -10.42 31.72 27.07
N ASP A 102 -9.77 32.68 27.71
CA ASP A 102 -8.57 32.45 28.52
C ASP A 102 -8.80 31.44 29.67
N LYS A 103 -10.02 31.33 30.19
CA LYS A 103 -10.36 30.34 31.24
C LYS A 103 -10.22 28.88 30.79
N TYR A 104 -10.25 28.62 29.47
CA TYR A 104 -10.09 27.28 28.90
C TYR A 104 -8.68 27.00 28.40
N LYS A 105 -7.75 27.97 28.55
CA LYS A 105 -6.34 27.80 28.21
C LYS A 105 -5.59 27.10 29.35
N THR A 106 -6.01 25.88 29.64
CA THR A 106 -5.44 25.04 30.70
C THR A 106 -5.26 23.60 30.23
N ARG A 107 -4.36 22.86 30.88
CA ARG A 107 -4.04 21.46 30.57
C ARG A 107 -5.29 20.58 30.45
N GLU A 108 -6.22 20.69 31.38
CA GLU A 108 -7.42 19.83 31.42
C GLU A 108 -8.26 19.97 30.14
N TYR A 109 -8.47 21.19 29.66
CA TYR A 109 -9.27 21.44 28.46
C TYR A 109 -8.51 21.08 27.19
N PHE A 110 -7.20 21.33 27.14
CA PHE A 110 -6.37 20.96 25.99
C PHE A 110 -6.36 19.44 25.77
N MET A 111 -6.29 18.66 26.84
CA MET A 111 -6.36 17.20 26.78
C MET A 111 -7.71 16.67 26.26
N LYS A 112 -8.80 17.43 26.48
CA LYS A 112 -10.16 17.05 26.05
C LYS A 112 -10.56 17.60 24.69
N MET A 113 -9.75 18.47 24.08
CA MET A 113 -10.15 19.27 22.93
C MET A 113 -10.51 18.43 21.70
N SER A 114 -9.68 17.43 21.36
CA SER A 114 -9.97 16.53 20.24
C SER A 114 -11.27 15.74 20.45
N SER A 115 -11.58 15.35 21.68
CA SER A 115 -12.83 14.68 22.04
C SER A 115 -14.05 15.59 21.89
N TYR A 116 -13.92 16.89 22.15
CA TYR A 116 -15.04 17.81 22.00
C TYR A 116 -15.54 17.90 20.56
N PHE A 117 -14.65 17.76 19.58
CA PHE A 117 -14.98 17.88 18.15
C PHE A 117 -15.07 16.55 17.41
N SER A 118 -14.85 15.40 18.06
CA SER A 118 -14.79 14.08 17.40
C SER A 118 -16.03 13.74 16.56
N ASN A 119 -17.20 14.26 16.95
CA ASN A 119 -18.47 13.99 16.30
C ASN A 119 -18.84 15.02 15.22
N VAL A 120 -17.96 15.98 14.93
CA VAL A 120 -18.21 16.98 13.90
C VAL A 120 -18.18 16.31 12.52
N THR A 121 -19.30 16.41 11.80
CA THR A 121 -19.43 15.78 10.49
C THR A 121 -18.40 16.29 9.49
N GLY A 122 -17.63 15.37 8.89
CA GLY A 122 -16.60 15.68 7.89
C GLY A 122 -15.34 16.35 8.46
N LEU A 123 -15.13 16.30 9.78
CA LEU A 123 -13.88 16.67 10.41
C LEU A 123 -12.76 15.71 9.98
N VAL A 124 -11.66 16.29 9.49
CA VAL A 124 -10.44 15.59 9.09
C VAL A 124 -9.43 15.57 10.24
N GLY A 125 -9.38 16.65 11.04
CA GLY A 125 -8.48 16.72 12.19
C GLY A 125 -8.63 18.01 12.99
N VAL A 126 -8.14 17.94 14.23
CA VAL A 126 -8.00 19.08 15.16
C VAL A 126 -6.51 19.29 15.40
N THR A 127 -6.03 20.49 15.14
CA THR A 127 -4.61 20.87 15.35
C THR A 127 -4.52 21.96 16.41
N MET A 128 -3.68 21.74 17.41
CA MET A 128 -3.36 22.75 18.43
C MET A 128 -2.38 23.78 17.85
N MET A 129 -2.76 25.05 17.93
CA MET A 129 -2.03 26.20 17.37
C MET A 129 -1.78 27.32 18.38
N SER A 130 -2.14 27.11 19.65
CA SER A 130 -1.93 28.07 20.73
C SER A 130 -0.45 28.47 20.87
N GLU A 131 -0.25 29.74 21.19
CA GLU A 131 1.04 30.40 21.32
C GLU A 131 0.98 31.34 22.54
N PRO A 132 2.09 31.61 23.24
CA PRO A 132 3.46 31.15 22.98
C PRO A 132 3.75 29.72 23.49
N ARG A 133 4.43 28.88 22.70
CA ARG A 133 4.82 27.52 23.11
C ARG A 133 6.22 27.09 22.70
N VAL A 134 6.76 26.10 23.43
CA VAL A 134 7.93 25.30 23.07
C VAL A 134 7.48 23.84 22.91
N THR A 135 7.89 23.19 21.83
CA THR A 135 7.53 21.80 21.54
C THR A 135 8.74 20.90 21.65
N ILE A 136 8.60 19.75 22.30
CA ILE A 136 9.57 18.67 22.35
C ILE A 136 9.00 17.49 21.57
N ARG A 137 9.81 16.84 20.74
CA ARG A 137 9.47 15.60 20.04
C ARG A 137 10.48 14.50 20.30
N GLY A 138 10.10 13.26 20.02
CA GLY A 138 10.97 12.09 20.18
C GLY A 138 11.13 11.67 21.64
N VAL A 139 10.22 12.08 22.52
CA VAL A 139 10.21 11.62 23.91
C VAL A 139 9.65 10.20 23.95
N PRO A 140 10.38 9.21 24.52
CA PRO A 140 9.84 7.86 24.69
C PRO A 140 8.54 7.87 25.51
N ARG A 141 7.57 7.03 25.12
CA ARG A 141 6.23 7.02 25.73
C ARG A 141 6.26 6.79 27.24
N GLY A 142 7.13 5.89 27.73
CA GLY A 142 7.33 5.62 29.16
C GLY A 142 7.91 6.78 29.98
N LEU A 143 8.31 7.88 29.33
CA LEU A 143 8.84 9.08 29.96
C LEU A 143 7.95 10.30 29.80
N LEU A 144 6.89 10.24 28.98
CA LEU A 144 6.06 11.40 28.68
C LEU A 144 5.51 12.04 29.96
N GLU A 145 4.89 11.26 30.84
CA GLU A 145 4.31 11.77 32.09
C GLU A 145 5.38 12.34 33.04
N GLU A 146 6.49 11.64 33.18
CA GLU A 146 7.59 12.05 34.07
C GLU A 146 8.25 13.36 33.57
N PHE A 147 8.51 13.45 32.27
CA PHE A 147 9.10 14.64 31.66
C PHE A 147 8.10 15.79 31.68
N GLU A 148 6.84 15.54 31.38
CA GLU A 148 5.78 16.55 31.42
C GLU A 148 5.73 17.22 32.81
N GLN A 149 5.72 16.45 33.90
CA GLN A 149 5.72 16.98 35.26
C GLN A 149 6.96 17.82 35.56
N LYS A 150 8.16 17.31 35.25
CA LYS A 150 9.42 18.02 35.52
C LYS A 150 9.57 19.31 34.69
N LEU A 151 9.06 19.30 33.46
CA LEU A 151 9.11 20.46 32.55
C LEU A 151 8.08 21.53 32.92
N ALA A 152 6.96 21.16 33.54
CA ALA A 152 5.97 22.10 34.04
C ALA A 152 6.51 23.01 35.16
N ASP A 153 7.51 22.55 35.91
CA ASP A 153 8.15 23.31 36.99
C ASP A 153 9.15 24.37 36.51
N ILE A 154 9.47 24.40 35.20
CA ILE A 154 10.38 25.40 34.63
C ILE A 154 9.73 26.78 34.72
N LYS A 155 10.46 27.76 35.26
CA LYS A 155 10.01 29.15 35.35
C LYS A 155 9.68 29.69 33.95
N GLY A 156 8.49 30.27 33.80
CA GLY A 156 8.01 30.80 32.52
C GLY A 156 7.07 29.85 31.78
N VAL A 157 7.00 28.57 32.17
CA VAL A 157 5.98 27.63 31.72
C VAL A 157 4.68 27.86 32.49
N HIS A 158 3.55 27.87 31.77
CA HIS A 158 2.21 27.94 32.34
C HIS A 158 1.65 26.54 32.60
N PHE A 159 1.70 25.67 31.58
CA PHE A 159 1.37 24.25 31.70
C PHE A 159 1.97 23.47 30.53
N THR A 160 2.00 22.16 30.69
CA THR A 160 2.45 21.21 29.67
C THR A 160 1.34 20.25 29.30
N TYR A 161 1.41 19.68 28.09
CA TYR A 161 0.51 18.60 27.66
C TYR A 161 1.18 17.71 26.61
N PRO A 162 0.87 16.40 26.60
CA PRO A 162 1.37 15.49 25.57
C PRO A 162 0.72 15.76 24.21
N VAL A 163 1.51 15.59 23.14
CA VAL A 163 1.07 15.75 21.76
C VAL A 163 1.49 14.54 20.93
N GLY A 164 0.51 13.80 20.42
CA GLY A 164 0.75 12.55 19.70
C GLY A 164 1.34 11.46 20.62
N SER A 165 2.14 10.56 20.05
CA SER A 165 2.73 9.42 20.78
C SER A 165 4.10 9.71 21.40
N SER A 166 4.77 10.80 21.01
CA SER A 166 6.16 11.08 21.41
C SER A 166 6.49 12.58 21.55
N GLY A 167 5.47 13.43 21.72
CA GLY A 167 5.63 14.87 21.83
C GLY A 167 5.11 15.45 23.15
N ILE A 168 5.69 16.57 23.58
CA ILE A 168 5.23 17.38 24.71
C ILE A 168 5.24 18.85 24.26
N ASP A 169 4.12 19.53 24.41
CA ASP A 169 4.03 20.98 24.22
C ASP A 169 4.06 21.67 25.60
N LEU A 170 4.87 22.71 25.71
CA LEU A 170 5.00 23.58 26.87
C LEU A 170 4.39 24.93 26.52
N MET A 171 3.24 25.26 27.10
CA MET A 171 2.63 26.58 26.97
C MET A 171 3.31 27.55 27.92
N LEU A 172 3.67 28.73 27.43
CA LEU A 172 4.42 29.71 28.20
C LEU A 172 3.52 30.85 28.68
N ASN A 173 3.96 31.53 29.74
CA ASN A 173 3.25 32.70 30.26
C ASN A 173 3.39 33.92 29.33
N SER A 174 4.53 34.06 28.64
CA SER A 174 4.81 35.20 27.76
C SER A 174 5.73 34.80 26.61
N PRO A 175 5.65 35.48 25.44
CA PRO A 175 6.61 35.27 24.36
C PRO A 175 8.07 35.56 24.76
N LYS A 176 8.30 36.37 25.79
CA LYS A 176 9.64 36.67 26.32
C LYS A 176 10.31 35.47 26.99
N ASP A 177 9.53 34.47 27.40
CA ASP A 177 10.04 33.29 28.09
C ASP A 177 10.55 32.21 27.11
N ILE A 178 10.30 32.36 25.79
CA ILE A 178 10.64 31.34 24.78
C ILE A 178 12.11 30.97 24.80
N ASP A 179 13.01 31.94 24.74
CA ASP A 179 14.46 31.68 24.66
C ASP A 179 14.98 31.05 25.96
N TYR A 180 14.53 31.57 27.10
CA TYR A 180 14.90 31.06 28.41
C TYR A 180 14.42 29.62 28.60
N VAL A 181 13.14 29.35 28.36
CA VAL A 181 12.55 28.01 28.51
C VAL A 181 13.17 27.04 27.52
N THR A 182 13.42 27.45 26.27
CA THR A 182 14.08 26.61 25.27
C THR A 182 15.46 26.14 25.74
N GLU A 183 16.27 27.02 26.30
CA GLU A 183 17.59 26.66 26.81
C GLU A 183 17.52 25.78 28.06
N GLU A 184 16.58 26.03 28.97
CA GLU A 184 16.36 25.18 30.14
C GLU A 184 15.86 23.78 29.76
N VAL A 185 14.96 23.67 28.78
CA VAL A 185 14.49 22.39 28.23
C VAL A 185 15.65 21.64 27.58
N LYS A 186 16.50 22.30 26.78
CA LYS A 186 17.69 21.66 26.19
C LYS A 186 18.64 21.14 27.27
N LYS A 187 18.87 21.90 28.34
CA LYS A 187 19.70 21.47 29.48
C LYS A 187 19.09 20.27 30.19
N PHE A 188 17.77 20.26 30.37
CA PHE A 188 17.04 19.13 30.95
C PHE A 188 17.20 17.87 30.10
N LEU A 189 16.91 17.95 28.80
CA LEU A 189 16.98 16.78 27.90
C LEU A 189 18.40 16.21 27.79
N LYS A 190 19.43 17.08 27.81
CA LYS A 190 20.85 16.66 27.81
C LYS A 190 21.28 15.84 29.02
N GLN A 191 20.47 15.70 30.07
CA GLN A 191 20.77 14.84 31.21
C GLN A 191 20.43 13.37 30.94
N TYR A 192 19.65 13.11 29.89
CA TYR A 192 19.06 11.81 29.60
C TYR A 192 19.42 11.35 28.19
N GLN A 193 19.71 10.07 28.06
CA GLN A 193 19.99 9.39 26.80
C GLN A 193 19.24 8.07 26.81
N VAL A 194 18.76 7.64 25.65
CA VAL A 194 18.04 6.38 25.52
C VAL A 194 18.92 5.42 24.73
N LEU A 195 19.24 4.31 25.38
CA LEU A 195 19.92 3.18 24.76
C LEU A 195 18.88 2.30 24.08
N GLU A 196 19.07 2.04 22.79
CA GLU A 196 18.22 1.16 22.00
C GLU A 196 19.01 -0.07 21.59
N VAL A 197 18.55 -1.24 22.00
CA VAL A 197 19.13 -2.53 21.64
C VAL A 197 18.18 -3.22 20.66
N ARG A 198 18.60 -3.40 19.42
CA ARG A 198 17.81 -4.03 18.36
C ARG A 198 18.22 -5.48 18.15
N PHE A 199 17.20 -6.33 18.04
CA PHE A 199 17.33 -7.75 17.77
C PHE A 199 17.13 -8.04 16.28
N PRO A 200 17.88 -8.99 15.70
CA PRO A 200 17.61 -9.50 14.37
C PRO A 200 16.37 -10.42 14.41
N ILE A 201 15.61 -10.46 13.30
CA ILE A 201 14.30 -11.12 13.21
C ILE A 201 14.43 -12.67 13.21
N ASP A 202 15.62 -13.20 12.98
CA ASP A 202 15.90 -14.64 12.87
C ASP A 202 15.90 -15.41 14.21
N ASN A 203 15.93 -14.72 15.35
CA ASN A 203 16.10 -15.35 16.67
C ASN A 203 14.79 -15.78 17.38
N GLY A 204 13.65 -15.74 16.68
CA GLY A 204 12.34 -16.07 17.27
C GLY A 204 11.83 -15.01 18.26
N PRO A 205 10.67 -15.24 18.91
CA PRO A 205 10.11 -14.27 19.86
C PRO A 205 11.01 -14.15 21.09
N VAL A 206 11.52 -12.95 21.36
CA VAL A 206 12.35 -12.65 22.54
C VAL A 206 11.44 -11.99 23.58
N ASP A 207 11.52 -12.44 24.83
CA ASP A 207 10.89 -11.74 25.95
C ASP A 207 11.68 -10.45 26.28
N VAL A 208 11.46 -9.42 25.45
CA VAL A 208 12.16 -8.14 25.53
C VAL A 208 11.86 -7.36 26.80
N ILE A 209 10.74 -7.61 27.47
CA ILE A 209 10.43 -6.94 28.75
C ILE A 209 11.32 -7.49 29.85
N SER A 210 11.30 -8.80 30.06
CA SER A 210 12.11 -9.45 31.10
C SER A 210 13.61 -9.22 30.85
N MET A 211 14.03 -9.33 29.59
CA MET A 211 15.40 -9.05 29.19
C MET A 211 15.78 -7.59 29.41
N GLY A 212 14.88 -6.65 29.11
CA GLY A 212 15.09 -5.23 29.33
C GLY A 212 15.19 -4.85 30.81
N GLU A 213 14.40 -5.47 31.69
CA GLU A 213 14.49 -5.27 33.14
C GLU A 213 15.82 -5.78 33.71
N LYS A 214 16.25 -6.97 33.28
CA LYS A 214 17.54 -7.54 33.64
C LYS A 214 18.68 -6.65 33.17
N LEU A 215 18.65 -6.25 31.89
CA LEU A 215 19.68 -5.39 31.31
C LEU A 215 19.76 -4.02 32.00
N ALA A 216 18.63 -3.40 32.33
CA ALA A 216 18.63 -2.14 33.07
C ALA A 216 19.27 -2.29 34.45
N THR A 217 18.96 -3.36 35.18
CA THR A 217 19.52 -3.63 36.51
C THR A 217 21.04 -3.84 36.43
N GLU A 218 21.48 -4.70 35.52
CA GLU A 218 22.90 -5.04 35.38
C GLU A 218 23.75 -3.86 34.84
N LEU A 219 23.20 -3.03 33.94
CA LEU A 219 23.84 -1.80 33.48
C LEU A 219 24.04 -0.80 34.63
N LYS A 220 23.03 -0.65 35.49
CA LYS A 220 23.10 0.24 36.65
C LYS A 220 24.22 -0.18 37.60
N ASP A 221 24.30 -1.47 37.91
CA ASP A 221 25.23 -2.00 38.91
C ASP A 221 26.68 -2.03 38.39
N LYS A 222 26.90 -2.46 37.14
CA LYS A 222 28.25 -2.59 36.57
C LYS A 222 28.92 -1.25 36.30
N TYR A 223 28.16 -0.25 35.85
CA TYR A 223 28.69 1.08 35.49
C TYR A 223 28.41 2.16 36.55
N ASN A 224 27.83 1.79 37.69
CA ASN A 224 27.46 2.71 38.78
C ASN A 224 26.66 3.93 38.29
N LEU A 225 25.65 3.67 37.44
CA LEU A 225 24.83 4.71 36.83
C LEU A 225 23.84 5.27 37.86
N ALA A 226 23.58 6.59 37.78
CA ALA A 226 22.57 7.24 38.63
C ALA A 226 21.18 6.60 38.44
N PHE A 227 20.85 6.22 37.20
CA PHE A 227 19.65 5.48 36.86
C PHE A 227 19.89 4.63 35.61
N ALA A 228 19.16 3.53 35.51
CA ALA A 228 18.92 2.78 34.27
C ALA A 228 17.49 2.24 34.35
N LYS A 229 16.60 2.69 33.46
CA LYS A 229 15.16 2.37 33.52
C LYS A 229 14.71 1.75 32.21
N ASN A 230 14.11 0.57 32.26
CA ASN A 230 13.50 -0.06 31.08
C ASN A 230 12.28 0.75 30.61
N LEU A 231 12.26 1.11 29.34
CA LEU A 231 11.19 1.85 28.65
C LEU A 231 10.47 0.98 27.61
N THR A 232 10.87 -0.29 27.46
CA THR A 232 10.32 -1.23 26.49
C THR A 232 8.85 -1.50 26.76
N THR A 233 8.01 -1.41 25.73
CA THR A 233 6.56 -1.63 25.82
C THR A 233 6.12 -2.87 25.05
N ASN A 234 5.12 -3.59 25.60
CA ASN A 234 4.57 -4.85 25.07
C ASN A 234 3.60 -4.69 23.88
N GLU A 235 3.65 -3.58 23.14
CA GLU A 235 2.76 -3.43 21.99
C GLU A 235 3.20 -4.43 20.90
N VAL A 236 2.38 -5.47 20.71
CA VAL A 236 2.39 -6.34 19.52
C VAL A 236 2.06 -5.42 18.35
N ASP A 237 3.08 -4.82 17.77
CA ASP A 237 2.96 -3.90 16.65
C ASP A 237 2.33 -4.66 15.47
N ASP A 238 1.55 -3.96 14.62
CA ASP A 238 1.07 -4.50 13.34
C ASP A 238 2.25 -5.06 12.50
N GLN A 239 3.46 -4.56 12.77
CA GLN A 239 4.73 -5.06 12.25
C GLN A 239 5.03 -6.51 12.65
N GLN A 240 4.68 -6.97 13.85
CA GLN A 240 4.90 -8.36 14.28
C GLN A 240 3.97 -9.32 13.53
N TYR A 241 2.71 -8.93 13.27
CA TYR A 241 1.81 -9.70 12.41
C TYR A 241 2.33 -9.75 10.97
N LEU A 242 2.86 -8.64 10.45
CA LEU A 242 3.49 -8.60 9.13
C LEU A 242 4.70 -9.53 9.07
N VAL A 243 5.59 -9.51 10.08
CA VAL A 243 6.75 -10.39 10.16
C VAL A 243 6.34 -11.86 10.22
N ASN A 244 5.38 -12.21 11.07
CA ASN A 244 4.85 -13.58 11.14
C ASN A 244 4.25 -14.00 9.79
N THR A 245 3.50 -13.11 9.14
CA THR A 245 2.95 -13.38 7.81
C THR A 245 4.06 -13.60 6.78
N MET A 246 5.13 -12.78 6.79
CA MET A 246 6.28 -12.96 5.91
C MET A 246 7.04 -14.27 6.19
N LEU A 247 7.18 -14.67 7.45
CA LEU A 247 7.77 -15.96 7.82
C LEU A 247 6.95 -17.14 7.30
N GLU A 248 5.62 -17.09 7.46
CA GLU A 248 4.72 -18.11 6.92
C GLU A 248 4.72 -18.10 5.38
N MET A 249 4.76 -16.94 4.73
CA MET A 249 4.94 -16.83 3.29
C MET A 249 6.28 -17.41 2.82
N LYS A 250 7.37 -17.19 3.55
CA LYS A 250 8.68 -17.80 3.24
C LYS A 250 8.60 -19.32 3.36
N LYS A 251 8.03 -19.85 4.44
CA LYS A 251 7.85 -21.30 4.63
C LYS A 251 7.02 -21.90 3.50
N PHE A 252 5.92 -21.24 3.15
CA PHE A 252 5.09 -21.62 2.01
C PHE A 252 5.91 -21.65 0.72
N LEU A 253 6.60 -20.57 0.35
CA LEU A 253 7.40 -20.51 -0.88
C LEU A 253 8.51 -21.57 -0.93
N LEU A 254 9.13 -21.90 0.21
CA LEU A 254 10.13 -22.96 0.31
C LEU A 254 9.56 -24.36 0.02
N GLN A 255 8.29 -24.62 0.38
CA GLN A 255 7.63 -25.90 0.08
C GLN A 255 7.35 -26.09 -1.43
N TYR A 256 7.23 -24.99 -2.18
CA TYR A 256 7.01 -25.01 -3.62
C TYR A 256 8.31 -24.83 -4.44
N ALA A 257 9.42 -24.50 -3.79
CA ALA A 257 10.70 -24.27 -4.47
C ALA A 257 11.27 -25.58 -5.03
N THR A 258 11.82 -25.51 -6.24
CA THR A 258 12.54 -26.64 -6.84
C THR A 258 13.86 -26.86 -6.09
N VAL A 259 14.01 -28.04 -5.50
CA VAL A 259 15.22 -28.44 -4.75
C VAL A 259 16.08 -29.35 -5.60
N ILE A 260 17.34 -28.98 -5.77
CA ILE A 260 18.34 -29.74 -6.50
C ILE A 260 19.28 -30.38 -5.50
N THR A 261 19.32 -31.71 -5.52
CA THR A 261 20.16 -32.53 -4.63
C THR A 261 21.28 -33.17 -5.41
N ILE A 262 22.53 -32.93 -5.00
CA ILE A 262 23.73 -33.39 -5.70
C ILE A 262 24.47 -34.34 -4.73
N PRO A 263 24.73 -35.60 -5.11
CA PRO A 263 25.50 -36.51 -4.27
C PRO A 263 26.95 -36.02 -4.15
N VAL A 264 27.49 -36.03 -2.94
CA VAL A 264 28.89 -35.67 -2.67
C VAL A 264 29.78 -36.87 -2.97
N SER A 265 30.84 -36.66 -3.76
CA SER A 265 31.86 -37.68 -4.02
C SER A 265 33.09 -37.44 -3.14
N PRO A 266 33.67 -38.49 -2.52
CA PRO A 266 34.91 -38.38 -1.74
C PRO A 266 36.15 -38.05 -2.59
N ASP A 267 36.05 -38.13 -3.92
CA ASP A 267 37.14 -37.87 -4.86
C ASP A 267 37.28 -36.39 -5.27
N TRP A 268 36.56 -35.47 -4.62
CA TRP A 268 36.64 -34.04 -4.92
C TRP A 268 37.86 -33.37 -4.25
N ASP A 269 38.70 -32.73 -5.05
CA ASP A 269 39.84 -31.92 -4.57
C ASP A 269 39.42 -30.51 -4.09
N PHE A 270 38.13 -30.23 -3.92
CA PHE A 270 37.60 -28.91 -3.58
C PHE A 270 36.45 -28.96 -2.59
N VAL A 271 36.32 -27.91 -1.79
CA VAL A 271 35.22 -27.72 -0.84
C VAL A 271 34.13 -26.84 -1.47
N ILE A 272 32.87 -27.18 -1.19
CA ILE A 272 31.68 -26.38 -1.51
C ILE A 272 31.12 -25.86 -0.18
N HIS A 273 30.85 -24.56 -0.11
CA HIS A 273 30.28 -23.91 1.05
C HIS A 273 28.81 -23.57 0.82
N LYS A 274 28.09 -23.33 1.91
CA LYS A 274 26.80 -22.66 1.84
C LYS A 274 26.94 -21.33 1.10
N ASP A 275 25.94 -20.99 0.30
CA ASP A 275 25.87 -19.80 -0.56
C ASP A 275 26.81 -19.79 -1.79
N ASP A 276 27.58 -20.85 -2.03
CA ASP A 276 28.30 -21.01 -3.30
C ASP A 276 27.32 -21.14 -4.48
N TYR A 277 27.75 -20.65 -5.65
CA TYR A 277 26.98 -20.75 -6.89
C TYR A 277 27.45 -21.92 -7.75
N LEU A 278 26.50 -22.75 -8.17
CA LEU A 278 26.69 -23.86 -9.12
C LEU A 278 25.93 -23.56 -10.41
N ILE A 279 26.24 -24.32 -11.46
CA ILE A 279 25.59 -24.15 -12.76
C ILE A 279 25.14 -25.49 -13.36
N MET A 280 24.03 -25.45 -14.06
CA MET A 280 23.41 -26.59 -14.72
C MET A 280 22.95 -26.18 -16.13
N PRO A 281 23.02 -27.07 -17.14
CA PRO A 281 22.59 -26.74 -18.51
C PRO A 281 21.11 -26.32 -18.55
N GLY A 282 20.83 -25.25 -19.29
CA GLY A 282 19.46 -24.80 -19.53
C GLY A 282 18.67 -25.67 -20.53
N PRO A 283 17.40 -25.31 -20.79
CA PRO A 283 16.54 -26.01 -21.73
C PRO A 283 17.19 -26.14 -23.12
N GLY A 284 17.10 -27.33 -23.72
CA GLY A 284 17.65 -27.61 -25.05
C GLY A 284 19.17 -27.81 -25.12
N ARG A 285 19.90 -27.79 -23.99
CA ARG A 285 21.33 -28.11 -23.93
C ARG A 285 21.56 -29.52 -23.38
N SER A 286 22.37 -30.31 -24.08
CA SER A 286 22.71 -31.70 -23.67
C SER A 286 23.82 -31.79 -22.63
N GLY A 287 24.45 -30.67 -22.23
CA GLY A 287 25.53 -30.62 -21.24
C GLY A 287 26.36 -29.34 -21.33
N LEU A 288 27.27 -29.14 -20.37
CA LEU A 288 28.24 -28.04 -20.37
C LEU A 288 29.68 -28.57 -20.40
N LYS A 289 30.62 -27.79 -20.94
CA LYS A 289 32.04 -28.17 -20.99
C LYS A 289 32.88 -27.36 -19.99
N VAL A 290 33.81 -28.05 -19.32
CA VAL A 290 34.78 -27.39 -18.45
C VAL A 290 35.66 -26.44 -19.27
N GLY A 291 35.80 -25.19 -18.81
CA GLY A 291 36.50 -24.09 -19.47
C GLY A 291 35.61 -23.19 -20.33
N GLU A 292 34.36 -23.57 -20.58
CA GLU A 292 33.33 -22.74 -21.23
C GLU A 292 32.82 -21.62 -20.29
N ASP A 293 32.34 -20.52 -20.87
CA ASP A 293 31.70 -19.44 -20.11
C ASP A 293 30.22 -19.79 -19.86
N ALA A 294 29.75 -19.51 -18.64
CA ALA A 294 28.34 -19.62 -18.30
C ALA A 294 27.48 -18.66 -19.14
N THR A 295 26.36 -19.13 -19.67
CA THR A 295 25.42 -18.31 -20.45
C THR A 295 24.18 -17.94 -19.63
N PRO A 296 23.45 -16.86 -19.95
CA PRO A 296 22.19 -16.53 -19.29
C PRO A 296 21.07 -17.58 -19.49
N MET A 297 21.25 -18.52 -20.42
CA MET A 297 20.31 -19.63 -20.61
C MET A 297 20.55 -20.77 -19.63
N ASP A 298 21.72 -20.83 -18.99
CA ASP A 298 22.08 -21.86 -18.04
C ASP A 298 21.45 -21.58 -16.66
N LEU A 299 21.16 -22.64 -15.94
CA LEU A 299 20.51 -22.59 -14.64
C LEU A 299 21.56 -22.34 -13.58
N LYS A 300 21.44 -21.20 -12.89
CA LYS A 300 22.31 -20.87 -11.77
C LYS A 300 21.67 -21.33 -10.48
N LEU A 301 22.44 -22.07 -9.70
CA LEU A 301 21.99 -22.68 -8.46
C LEU A 301 22.75 -22.04 -7.31
N GLN A 302 22.09 -21.83 -6.17
CA GLN A 302 22.75 -21.41 -4.94
C GLN A 302 22.63 -22.52 -3.90
N VAL A 303 23.77 -22.88 -3.32
CA VAL A 303 23.86 -23.91 -2.29
C VAL A 303 23.20 -23.42 -1.00
N THR A 304 22.21 -24.16 -0.52
CA THR A 304 21.49 -23.84 0.72
C THR A 304 21.97 -24.66 1.90
N GLU A 305 22.36 -25.92 1.66
CA GLU A 305 22.82 -26.86 2.68
C GLU A 305 23.91 -27.78 2.10
N VAL A 306 24.92 -28.08 2.91
CA VAL A 306 26.02 -28.99 2.57
C VAL A 306 26.15 -30.01 3.69
N ASN A 307 25.90 -31.28 3.38
CA ASN A 307 26.04 -32.42 4.30
C ASN A 307 27.10 -33.40 3.77
N ASP A 308 27.57 -34.32 4.61
CA ASP A 308 28.62 -35.30 4.26
C ASP A 308 28.28 -36.21 3.06
N LYS A 309 27.01 -36.30 2.69
CA LYS A 309 26.51 -37.18 1.61
C LYS A 309 25.95 -36.42 0.41
N GLU A 310 25.39 -35.24 0.62
CA GLU A 310 24.56 -34.55 -0.37
C GLU A 310 24.66 -33.03 -0.20
N ILE A 311 24.61 -32.31 -1.31
CA ILE A 311 24.47 -30.85 -1.38
C ILE A 311 23.06 -30.52 -1.85
N GLN A 312 22.40 -29.60 -1.17
CA GLN A 312 21.12 -29.06 -1.61
C GLN A 312 21.32 -27.64 -2.15
N ALA A 313 20.66 -27.36 -3.26
CA ALA A 313 20.69 -26.06 -3.90
C ALA A 313 19.31 -25.66 -4.45
N LEU A 314 19.06 -24.35 -4.49
CA LEU A 314 17.88 -23.74 -5.10
C LEU A 314 18.26 -23.03 -6.41
N ILE A 315 17.34 -23.00 -7.37
CA ILE A 315 17.52 -22.28 -8.64
C ILE A 315 17.34 -20.78 -8.39
N VAL A 316 18.38 -19.98 -8.63
CA VAL A 316 18.34 -18.51 -8.48
C VAL A 316 18.10 -17.78 -9.80
N GLU A 317 18.51 -18.38 -10.92
CA GLU A 317 18.30 -17.85 -12.27
C GLU A 317 17.91 -18.99 -13.22
N GLY A 318 16.85 -18.76 -14.01
CA GLY A 318 16.28 -19.74 -14.94
C GLY A 318 15.18 -20.63 -14.35
N ASN A 319 14.74 -21.64 -15.11
CA ASN A 319 13.59 -22.50 -14.79
C ASN A 319 13.86 -23.95 -15.20
N VAL A 320 13.39 -24.91 -14.40
CA VAL A 320 13.73 -26.32 -14.55
C VAL A 320 12.99 -27.07 -15.68
N THR A 321 12.09 -26.40 -16.37
CA THR A 321 11.25 -26.97 -17.43
C THR A 321 12.10 -27.42 -18.64
N ASP A 322 11.85 -28.61 -19.17
CA ASP A 322 12.46 -29.17 -20.40
C ASP A 322 14.01 -29.33 -20.39
N ILE A 323 14.58 -29.62 -19.22
CA ILE A 323 16.02 -29.94 -19.10
C ILE A 323 16.32 -31.33 -19.65
N GLN A 324 17.31 -31.42 -20.55
CA GLN A 324 17.79 -32.70 -21.10
C GLN A 324 18.93 -33.33 -20.29
N SER A 325 19.73 -32.52 -19.59
CA SER A 325 20.94 -32.97 -18.90
C SER A 325 20.92 -32.56 -17.43
N LYS A 326 21.12 -33.54 -16.54
CA LYS A 326 21.13 -33.32 -15.09
C LYS A 326 22.52 -33.04 -14.52
N GLY A 327 23.50 -32.78 -15.37
CA GLY A 327 24.86 -32.52 -14.95
C GLY A 327 25.01 -31.18 -14.23
N VAL A 328 25.58 -31.18 -13.03
CA VAL A 328 25.88 -29.95 -12.28
C VAL A 328 27.38 -29.69 -12.28
N TYR A 329 27.75 -28.41 -12.39
CA TYR A 329 29.12 -27.96 -12.50
C TYR A 329 29.41 -26.84 -11.50
N LYS A 330 30.66 -26.75 -11.06
CA LYS A 330 31.18 -25.66 -10.25
C LYS A 330 31.61 -24.49 -11.13
N LEU A 331 31.39 -23.26 -10.66
CA LEU A 331 31.92 -22.05 -11.27
C LEU A 331 33.23 -21.61 -10.59
N ASP A 332 34.17 -21.07 -11.34
CA ASP A 332 35.33 -20.37 -10.80
C ASP A 332 35.01 -18.91 -10.43
N ALA A 333 35.95 -18.22 -9.78
CA ALA A 333 35.79 -16.82 -9.39
C ALA A 333 35.62 -15.83 -10.58
N LYS A 334 35.84 -16.28 -11.82
CA LYS A 334 35.67 -15.52 -13.06
C LYS A 334 34.38 -15.89 -13.80
N GLY A 335 33.55 -16.78 -13.26
CA GLY A 335 32.29 -17.23 -13.86
C GLY A 335 32.44 -18.31 -14.94
N LYS A 336 33.61 -18.96 -15.04
CA LYS A 336 33.84 -20.10 -15.95
C LYS A 336 33.51 -21.42 -15.30
N ILE A 337 33.13 -22.38 -16.13
CA ILE A 337 32.84 -23.74 -15.70
C ILE A 337 34.14 -24.44 -15.32
N ALA A 338 34.31 -24.77 -14.04
CA ALA A 338 35.57 -25.22 -13.47
C ALA A 338 35.66 -26.74 -13.31
N ALA A 339 34.59 -27.39 -12.86
CA ALA A 339 34.57 -28.83 -12.60
C ALA A 339 33.15 -29.39 -12.70
N PHE A 340 33.04 -30.67 -13.10
CA PHE A 340 31.80 -31.42 -13.04
C PHE A 340 31.62 -32.01 -11.63
N LEU A 341 30.44 -31.82 -11.04
CA LEU A 341 30.13 -32.26 -9.68
C LEU A 341 29.38 -33.58 -9.65
N GLY A 342 28.56 -33.85 -10.66
CA GLY A 342 27.76 -35.08 -10.73
C GLY A 342 26.40 -34.84 -11.35
N GLU A 343 25.58 -35.88 -11.38
CA GLU A 343 24.18 -35.78 -11.79
C GLU A 343 23.30 -35.41 -10.61
N ALA A 344 22.51 -34.35 -10.79
CA ALA A 344 21.54 -33.91 -9.80
C ALA A 344 20.26 -34.75 -9.81
N ARG A 345 19.71 -34.94 -8.61
CA ARG A 345 18.31 -35.29 -8.41
C ARG A 345 17.51 -34.01 -8.23
N ILE A 346 16.55 -33.80 -9.11
CA ILE A 346 15.68 -32.62 -9.11
C ILE A 346 14.34 -33.04 -8.51
N LYS A 347 13.87 -32.32 -7.50
CA LYS A 347 12.50 -32.42 -6.99
C LYS A 347 11.80 -31.08 -7.20
N SER A 348 10.76 -31.05 -8.02
CA SER A 348 10.00 -29.84 -8.32
C SER A 348 8.52 -30.05 -7.99
N PRO A 349 8.11 -29.80 -6.73
CA PRO A 349 6.72 -29.97 -6.32
C PRO A 349 5.74 -29.18 -7.20
N ARG A 350 6.16 -28.01 -7.72
CA ARG A 350 5.36 -27.21 -8.65
C ARG A 350 5.12 -27.93 -9.98
N GLU A 351 6.18 -28.43 -10.62
CA GLU A 351 6.03 -29.14 -11.90
C GLU A 351 5.26 -30.44 -11.71
N ASP A 352 5.49 -31.16 -10.61
CA ASP A 352 4.75 -32.37 -10.26
C ASP A 352 3.24 -32.05 -10.09
N LEU A 353 2.90 -30.98 -9.38
CA LEU A 353 1.52 -30.52 -9.19
C LEU A 353 0.88 -30.05 -10.49
N LYS A 354 1.60 -29.28 -11.31
CA LYS A 354 1.11 -28.80 -12.60
C LYS A 354 0.84 -29.95 -13.54
N TYR A 355 1.78 -30.88 -13.66
CA TYR A 355 1.62 -32.07 -14.49
C TYR A 355 0.41 -32.90 -14.03
N ALA A 356 0.28 -33.14 -12.72
CA ALA A 356 -0.86 -33.85 -12.19
C ALA A 356 -2.18 -33.11 -12.45
N ALA A 357 -2.26 -31.80 -12.24
CA ALA A 357 -3.45 -31.01 -12.53
C ALA A 357 -3.84 -31.04 -14.02
N ASP A 358 -2.88 -30.91 -14.92
CA ASP A 358 -3.09 -30.97 -16.37
C ASP A 358 -3.59 -32.36 -16.82
N GLU A 359 -3.03 -33.44 -16.28
CA GLU A 359 -3.49 -34.80 -16.57
C GLU A 359 -4.88 -35.08 -15.97
N LEU A 360 -5.16 -34.58 -14.76
CA LEU A 360 -6.49 -34.69 -14.14
C LEU A 360 -7.56 -33.94 -14.92
N ALA A 361 -7.24 -32.74 -15.42
CA ALA A 361 -8.14 -31.96 -16.26
C ALA A 361 -8.50 -32.68 -17.58
N LYS A 362 -7.64 -33.59 -18.07
CA LYS A 362 -7.92 -34.42 -19.25
C LYS A 362 -8.79 -35.64 -18.90
N VAL A 363 -8.56 -36.24 -17.73
CA VAL A 363 -9.13 -37.53 -17.35
C VAL A 363 -10.53 -37.39 -16.74
N LEU A 364 -10.80 -36.35 -15.95
CA LEU A 364 -12.09 -36.16 -15.27
C LEU A 364 -13.30 -35.91 -16.19
N PRO A 365 -13.22 -35.10 -17.27
CA PRO A 365 -14.32 -34.98 -18.22
C PRO A 365 -14.71 -36.31 -18.85
N HIS A 366 -13.78 -37.28 -18.90
CA HIS A 366 -14.06 -38.61 -19.42
C HIS A 366 -15.03 -39.38 -18.51
N LEU A 367 -14.99 -39.15 -17.19
CA LEU A 367 -15.90 -39.80 -16.24
C LEU A 367 -17.35 -39.34 -16.43
N ASP A 368 -17.56 -38.04 -16.67
CA ASP A 368 -18.89 -37.48 -16.98
C ASP A 368 -19.44 -38.01 -18.33
N GLN A 369 -18.56 -38.13 -19.33
CA GLN A 369 -18.92 -38.77 -20.60
C GLN A 369 -19.31 -40.23 -20.41
N ILE A 370 -18.59 -41.00 -19.59
CA ILE A 370 -18.93 -42.39 -19.27
C ILE A 370 -20.30 -42.46 -18.60
N PHE A 371 -20.58 -41.56 -17.65
CA PHE A 371 -21.88 -41.49 -17.00
C PHE A 371 -23.01 -41.24 -18.01
N SER A 372 -22.84 -40.25 -18.88
CA SER A 372 -23.80 -39.92 -19.94
C SER A 372 -24.03 -41.08 -20.91
N LYS A 373 -22.96 -41.81 -21.29
CA LYS A 373 -23.04 -43.02 -22.13
C LYS A 373 -23.83 -44.13 -21.42
N LEU A 374 -23.55 -44.40 -20.14
CA LEU A 374 -24.27 -45.41 -19.35
C LEU A 374 -25.76 -45.08 -19.26
N TYR A 375 -26.09 -43.83 -18.93
CA TYR A 375 -27.47 -43.40 -18.84
C TYR A 375 -28.19 -43.52 -20.20
N GLY A 376 -27.56 -43.05 -21.29
CA GLY A 376 -28.08 -43.19 -22.64
C GLY A 376 -28.28 -44.66 -23.05
N MET A 377 -27.32 -45.52 -22.74
CA MET A 377 -27.38 -46.96 -23.01
C MET A 377 -28.53 -47.64 -22.27
N THR A 378 -28.74 -47.35 -20.97
CA THR A 378 -29.90 -47.89 -20.24
C THR A 378 -31.22 -47.43 -20.84
N GLY A 379 -31.31 -46.17 -21.27
CA GLY A 379 -32.48 -45.63 -21.96
C GLY A 379 -32.77 -46.34 -23.29
N GLU A 380 -31.75 -46.53 -24.13
CA GLU A 380 -31.87 -47.25 -25.41
C GLU A 380 -32.19 -48.74 -25.21
N ALA A 381 -31.63 -49.38 -24.18
CA ALA A 381 -31.94 -50.77 -23.84
C ALA A 381 -33.39 -50.94 -23.35
N LEU A 382 -33.92 -50.00 -22.55
CA LEU A 382 -35.34 -50.01 -22.15
C LEU A 382 -36.26 -49.80 -23.35
N LYS A 383 -35.93 -48.89 -24.27
CA LYS A 383 -36.68 -48.73 -25.53
C LYS A 383 -36.64 -49.99 -26.40
N ALA A 384 -35.50 -50.68 -26.45
CA ALA A 384 -35.38 -51.94 -27.16
C ALA A 384 -36.33 -53.00 -26.55
N LEU A 385 -36.41 -53.09 -25.23
CA LEU A 385 -37.36 -53.99 -24.56
C LEU A 385 -38.84 -53.62 -24.80
N GLU A 386 -39.15 -52.34 -24.99
CA GLU A 386 -40.49 -51.90 -25.41
C GLU A 386 -40.80 -52.38 -26.83
N ILE A 387 -39.88 -52.16 -27.77
CA ILE A 387 -39.96 -52.66 -29.16
C ILE A 387 -40.13 -54.19 -29.19
N TYR A 388 -39.43 -54.91 -28.31
CA TYR A 388 -39.55 -56.35 -28.15
C TYR A 388 -40.97 -56.79 -27.79
N ASN A 389 -41.61 -56.12 -26.85
CA ASN A 389 -42.96 -56.48 -26.40
C ASN A 389 -44.00 -56.29 -27.50
N ASP A 390 -43.85 -55.22 -28.28
CA ASP A 390 -44.67 -54.98 -29.46
C ASP A 390 -44.42 -56.06 -30.53
N THR A 391 -43.16 -56.37 -30.81
CA THR A 391 -42.76 -57.41 -31.79
C THR A 391 -43.28 -58.79 -31.40
N LEU A 392 -43.27 -59.14 -30.11
CA LEU A 392 -43.75 -60.42 -29.61
C LEU A 392 -45.28 -60.56 -29.81
N ALA A 393 -46.03 -59.48 -29.58
CA ALA A 393 -47.47 -59.46 -29.85
C ALA A 393 -47.74 -59.62 -31.36
N GLU A 394 -46.96 -58.95 -32.20
CA GLU A 394 -47.08 -59.02 -33.66
C GLU A 394 -46.73 -60.42 -34.21
N ILE A 395 -45.64 -61.05 -33.74
CA ILE A 395 -45.26 -62.41 -34.15
C ILE A 395 -46.32 -63.45 -33.71
N LYS A 396 -46.95 -63.28 -32.55
CA LYS A 396 -48.06 -64.14 -32.10
C LYS A 396 -49.26 -64.05 -33.05
N GLU A 397 -49.62 -62.84 -33.48
CA GLU A 397 -50.70 -62.65 -34.46
C GLU A 397 -50.31 -63.21 -35.83
N VAL A 398 -49.05 -63.03 -36.25
CA VAL A 398 -48.52 -63.66 -37.47
C VAL A 398 -48.61 -65.18 -37.44
N GLN A 399 -48.24 -65.83 -36.33
CA GLN A 399 -48.31 -67.29 -36.24
C GLN A 399 -49.76 -67.78 -36.38
N LYS A 400 -50.71 -67.04 -35.81
CA LYS A 400 -52.14 -67.31 -35.96
C LYS A 400 -52.56 -67.15 -37.42
N ILE A 401 -52.16 -66.06 -38.08
CA ILE A 401 -52.47 -65.83 -39.50
C ILE A 401 -51.81 -66.89 -40.40
N LEU A 402 -50.56 -67.30 -40.13
CA LEU A 402 -49.86 -68.35 -40.88
C LEU A 402 -50.54 -69.72 -40.71
N LYS A 403 -51.03 -70.06 -39.50
CA LYS A 403 -51.82 -71.28 -39.25
C LYS A 403 -53.18 -71.25 -39.95
N GLU A 404 -53.87 -70.12 -39.91
CA GLU A 404 -55.12 -69.90 -40.67
C GLU A 404 -54.86 -69.95 -42.19
N GLY A 405 -53.72 -69.43 -42.63
CA GLY A 405 -53.23 -69.44 -44.00
C GLY A 405 -52.91 -70.85 -44.50
N GLN A 406 -52.27 -71.69 -43.69
CA GLN A 406 -52.00 -73.10 -44.01
C GLN A 406 -53.30 -73.89 -44.21
N ALA A 407 -54.28 -73.71 -43.33
CA ALA A 407 -55.62 -74.29 -43.48
C ALA A 407 -56.34 -73.79 -44.75
N LYS A 408 -56.15 -72.52 -45.11
CA LYS A 408 -56.65 -71.94 -46.37
C LYS A 408 -55.86 -72.40 -47.59
N VAL A 409 -54.57 -72.72 -47.49
CA VAL A 409 -53.76 -73.27 -48.59
C VAL A 409 -54.21 -74.70 -48.92
N GLU A 410 -54.60 -75.49 -47.91
CA GLU A 410 -55.33 -76.76 -48.13
C GLU A 410 -56.71 -76.55 -48.76
N GLU A 411 -57.40 -75.45 -48.46
CA GLU A 411 -58.68 -75.09 -49.10
C GLU A 411 -58.51 -74.56 -50.55
N ILE A 412 -57.44 -73.80 -50.80
CA ILE A 412 -57.02 -73.24 -52.09
C ILE A 412 -56.68 -74.37 -53.07
N ARG A 413 -56.19 -75.52 -52.58
CA ARG A 413 -56.02 -76.77 -53.35
C ARG A 413 -57.28 -77.16 -54.12
N ASN A 414 -58.46 -76.77 -53.64
CA ASN A 414 -59.76 -77.10 -54.23
C ASN A 414 -60.44 -75.92 -54.97
N LYS A 415 -59.91 -74.69 -54.95
CA LYS A 415 -60.53 -73.49 -55.58
C LYS A 415 -59.50 -72.51 -56.18
N LEU A 416 -58.70 -73.00 -57.13
CA LEU A 416 -57.56 -72.28 -57.74
C LEU A 416 -57.87 -71.04 -58.62
N ASN A 417 -59.14 -70.65 -58.85
CA ASN A 417 -59.48 -69.58 -59.82
C ASN A 417 -59.84 -68.20 -59.22
N GLN A 418 -59.67 -67.95 -57.90
CA GLN A 418 -59.99 -66.65 -57.27
C GLN A 418 -58.99 -66.22 -56.20
N LEU A 419 -57.69 -66.37 -56.44
CA LEU A 419 -56.64 -65.91 -55.52
C LEU A 419 -56.36 -64.41 -55.72
N ASP A 420 -56.69 -63.61 -54.70
CA ASP A 420 -56.41 -62.17 -54.66
C ASP A 420 -54.95 -61.94 -54.23
N LEU A 421 -54.06 -61.77 -55.22
CA LEU A 421 -52.61 -61.59 -55.02
C LEU A 421 -52.27 -60.36 -54.18
N SER A 422 -53.14 -59.34 -54.15
CA SER A 422 -52.91 -58.12 -53.36
C SER A 422 -52.95 -58.39 -51.85
N LYS A 423 -53.76 -59.36 -51.41
CA LYS A 423 -53.81 -59.78 -50.00
C LYS A 423 -52.57 -60.56 -49.57
N VAL A 424 -51.99 -61.34 -50.48
CA VAL A 424 -50.74 -62.09 -50.24
C VAL A 424 -49.56 -61.12 -50.16
N GLN A 425 -49.49 -60.13 -51.04
CA GLN A 425 -48.46 -59.08 -50.98
C GLN A 425 -48.56 -58.24 -49.70
N ASN A 426 -49.76 -57.80 -49.32
CA ASN A 426 -49.95 -57.07 -48.06
C ASN A 426 -49.56 -57.91 -46.84
N PHE A 427 -49.86 -59.21 -46.86
CA PHE A 427 -49.47 -60.13 -45.80
C PHE A 427 -47.95 -60.28 -45.70
N ILE A 428 -47.24 -60.45 -46.82
CA ILE A 428 -45.77 -60.52 -46.84
C ILE A 428 -45.16 -59.20 -46.36
N GLY A 429 -45.71 -58.05 -46.77
CA GLY A 429 -45.26 -56.74 -46.31
C GLY A 429 -45.40 -56.55 -44.79
N GLN A 430 -46.49 -57.03 -44.19
CA GLN A 430 -46.66 -57.04 -42.73
C GLN A 430 -45.62 -57.93 -42.04
N LEU A 431 -45.31 -59.10 -42.59
CA LEU A 431 -44.28 -60.01 -42.05
C LEU A 431 -42.88 -59.42 -42.12
N LEU A 432 -42.53 -58.76 -43.23
CA LEU A 432 -41.26 -58.07 -43.39
C LEU A 432 -41.12 -56.89 -42.43
N ALA A 433 -42.19 -56.15 -42.16
CA ALA A 433 -42.17 -55.07 -41.17
C ALA A 433 -41.83 -55.60 -39.77
N ILE A 434 -42.45 -56.71 -39.35
CA ILE A 434 -42.21 -57.36 -38.06
C ILE A 434 -40.77 -57.87 -37.95
N VAL A 435 -40.25 -58.45 -39.03
CA VAL A 435 -38.85 -58.89 -39.11
C VAL A 435 -37.88 -57.71 -38.98
N ASN A 436 -38.17 -56.58 -39.63
CA ASN A 436 -37.35 -55.36 -39.51
C ASN A 436 -37.35 -54.83 -38.07
N THR A 437 -38.50 -54.81 -37.40
CA THR A 437 -38.61 -54.41 -35.99
C THR A 437 -37.80 -55.34 -35.07
N ALA A 438 -37.82 -56.65 -35.35
CA ALA A 438 -37.05 -57.65 -34.61
C ALA A 438 -35.53 -57.52 -34.84
N GLU A 439 -35.10 -57.19 -36.05
CA GLU A 439 -33.70 -56.84 -36.37
C GLU A 439 -33.26 -55.53 -35.71
N GLU A 440 -34.14 -54.55 -35.60
CA GLU A 440 -33.85 -53.30 -34.90
C GLU A 440 -33.62 -53.55 -33.41
N PHE A 441 -34.50 -54.34 -32.77
CA PHE A 441 -34.32 -54.78 -31.39
C PHE A 441 -32.97 -55.48 -31.20
N ALA A 442 -32.69 -56.47 -32.03
CA ALA A 442 -31.44 -57.23 -32.03
C ALA A 442 -30.19 -56.34 -32.09
N SER A 443 -30.16 -55.41 -33.04
CA SER A 443 -29.05 -54.49 -33.24
C SER A 443 -28.81 -53.59 -32.03
N LYS A 444 -29.89 -53.06 -31.43
CA LYS A 444 -29.83 -52.24 -30.21
C LYS A 444 -29.29 -53.03 -29.01
N MET A 445 -29.66 -54.31 -28.90
CA MET A 445 -29.19 -55.18 -27.81
C MET A 445 -27.71 -55.59 -27.99
N GLU A 446 -27.28 -55.86 -29.23
CA GLU A 446 -25.86 -56.12 -29.53
C GLU A 446 -24.99 -54.88 -29.27
N TRP A 447 -25.48 -53.70 -29.64
CA TRP A 447 -24.81 -52.44 -29.33
C TRP A 447 -24.66 -52.24 -27.81
N ALA A 448 -25.75 -52.42 -27.04
CA ALA A 448 -25.70 -52.31 -25.59
C ALA A 448 -24.71 -53.30 -24.97
N GLN A 449 -24.65 -54.53 -25.49
CA GLN A 449 -23.67 -55.54 -25.06
C GLN A 449 -22.22 -55.07 -25.25
N LYS A 450 -21.89 -54.53 -26.42
CA LYS A 450 -20.54 -54.04 -26.74
C LYS A 450 -20.19 -52.82 -25.91
N GLU A 451 -21.15 -51.92 -25.73
CA GLU A 451 -20.94 -50.66 -25.00
C GLU A 451 -20.72 -50.91 -23.50
N ILE A 452 -21.42 -51.88 -22.91
CA ILE A 452 -21.19 -52.36 -21.54
C ILE A 452 -19.72 -52.78 -21.32
N VAL A 453 -19.18 -53.63 -22.21
CA VAL A 453 -17.82 -54.16 -22.06
C VAL A 453 -16.80 -53.05 -22.25
N ARG A 454 -17.06 -52.16 -23.20
CA ARG A 454 -16.23 -50.99 -23.46
C ARG A 454 -16.19 -50.07 -22.23
N ILE A 455 -17.32 -49.81 -21.60
CA ILE A 455 -17.39 -48.91 -20.44
C ILE A 455 -16.71 -49.53 -19.20
N ASP A 456 -16.84 -50.84 -18.96
CA ASP A 456 -16.10 -51.50 -17.86
C ASP A 456 -14.58 -51.34 -18.03
N TYR A 457 -14.09 -51.44 -19.27
CA TYR A 457 -12.69 -51.21 -19.62
C TYR A 457 -12.29 -49.74 -19.44
N GLU A 458 -13.09 -48.79 -19.95
CA GLU A 458 -12.84 -47.34 -19.81
C GLU A 458 -12.78 -46.93 -18.32
N LEU A 459 -13.65 -47.46 -17.46
CA LEU A 459 -13.64 -47.22 -16.00
C LEU A 459 -12.40 -47.80 -15.32
N GLY A 460 -11.95 -49.00 -15.72
CA GLY A 460 -10.72 -49.60 -15.19
C GLY A 460 -9.46 -48.82 -15.60
N GLN A 461 -9.43 -48.29 -16.83
CA GLN A 461 -8.33 -47.41 -17.28
C GLN A 461 -8.30 -46.10 -16.50
N PHE A 462 -9.46 -45.47 -16.25
CA PHE A 462 -9.56 -44.27 -15.44
C PHE A 462 -8.97 -44.47 -14.03
N GLN A 463 -9.36 -45.55 -13.34
CA GLN A 463 -8.83 -45.87 -12.00
C GLN A 463 -7.31 -46.05 -12.02
N GLY A 464 -6.78 -46.78 -12.99
CA GLY A 464 -5.33 -46.99 -13.14
C GLY A 464 -4.57 -45.69 -13.39
N GLN A 465 -5.12 -44.78 -14.20
CA GLN A 465 -4.52 -43.47 -14.45
C GLN A 465 -4.47 -42.60 -13.20
N VAL A 466 -5.55 -42.58 -12.40
CA VAL A 466 -5.58 -41.80 -11.16
C VAL A 466 -4.65 -42.40 -10.10
N GLU A 467 -4.52 -43.72 -10.01
CA GLU A 467 -3.62 -44.37 -9.07
C GLU A 467 -2.14 -44.14 -9.41
N ILE A 468 -1.79 -44.10 -10.70
CA ILE A 468 -0.46 -43.67 -11.17
C ILE A 468 -0.19 -42.22 -10.74
N LEU A 469 -1.15 -41.32 -10.97
CA LEU A 469 -1.02 -39.90 -10.58
C LEU A 469 -0.84 -39.73 -9.06
N LYS A 470 -1.51 -40.56 -8.25
CA LYS A 470 -1.40 -40.53 -6.78
C LYS A 470 -0.03 -41.04 -6.29
N ASN A 471 0.46 -42.15 -6.84
CA ASN A 471 1.67 -42.82 -6.37
C ASN A 471 2.96 -42.15 -6.88
N ASP A 472 2.98 -41.69 -8.14
CA ASP A 472 4.21 -41.20 -8.77
C ASP A 472 4.50 -39.72 -8.47
N PHE A 473 3.47 -38.91 -8.16
CA PHE A 473 3.60 -37.46 -8.05
C PHE A 473 3.31 -36.89 -6.66
N GLY A 474 3.08 -37.75 -5.65
CA GLY A 474 3.08 -37.35 -4.24
C GLY A 474 2.20 -36.15 -3.93
N LEU A 475 0.98 -36.14 -4.49
CA LEU A 475 0.00 -35.08 -4.32
C LEU A 475 -0.20 -34.81 -2.82
N SER A 476 -0.03 -33.54 -2.42
CA SER A 476 -0.15 -33.14 -1.02
C SER A 476 -1.48 -33.60 -0.41
N GLU A 477 -1.55 -33.78 0.92
CA GLU A 477 -2.79 -34.19 1.62
C GLU A 477 -4.01 -33.38 1.16
N SER A 478 -3.82 -32.12 0.78
CA SER A 478 -4.86 -31.19 0.34
C SER A 478 -5.52 -31.52 -1.00
N TYR A 479 -4.96 -32.40 -1.84
CA TYR A 479 -5.54 -32.80 -3.14
C TYR A 479 -5.92 -34.29 -3.20
N SER A 480 -5.49 -35.07 -2.20
CA SER A 480 -5.76 -36.50 -2.12
C SER A 480 -7.25 -36.80 -1.97
N LYS A 481 -7.99 -35.91 -1.32
CA LYS A 481 -9.38 -36.12 -0.94
C LYS A 481 -10.34 -36.06 -2.13
N GLU A 482 -10.19 -35.07 -2.99
CA GLU A 482 -11.02 -34.87 -4.19
C GLU A 482 -10.76 -35.98 -5.21
N LEU A 483 -9.52 -36.47 -5.29
CA LEU A 483 -9.15 -37.60 -6.13
C LEU A 483 -9.66 -38.93 -5.60
N ASP A 484 -9.60 -39.13 -4.29
CA ASP A 484 -10.17 -40.31 -3.65
C ASP A 484 -11.70 -40.34 -3.86
N GLN A 485 -12.36 -39.18 -3.87
CA GLN A 485 -13.77 -39.08 -4.22
C GLN A 485 -14.04 -39.44 -5.69
N ALA A 486 -13.24 -38.96 -6.64
CA ALA A 486 -13.40 -39.30 -8.06
C ALA A 486 -13.17 -40.81 -8.33
N VAL A 487 -12.17 -41.41 -7.68
CA VAL A 487 -11.90 -42.87 -7.75
C VAL A 487 -13.03 -43.65 -7.09
N ASP A 488 -13.56 -43.18 -5.97
CA ASP A 488 -14.71 -43.81 -5.30
C ASP A 488 -15.97 -43.79 -6.19
N VAL A 489 -16.24 -42.67 -6.87
CA VAL A 489 -17.34 -42.57 -7.85
C VAL A 489 -17.13 -43.56 -9.00
N ALA A 490 -15.94 -43.60 -9.62
CA ALA A 490 -15.64 -44.56 -10.69
C ALA A 490 -15.77 -46.01 -10.21
N SER A 491 -15.36 -46.31 -8.98
CA SER A 491 -15.48 -47.63 -8.37
C SER A 491 -16.92 -48.03 -8.12
N LYS A 492 -17.74 -47.10 -7.62
CA LYS A 492 -19.19 -47.29 -7.47
C LYS A 492 -19.87 -47.53 -8.81
N LEU A 493 -19.50 -46.78 -9.85
CA LEU A 493 -20.03 -46.98 -11.21
C LEU A 493 -19.64 -48.34 -11.77
N GLN A 494 -18.37 -48.74 -11.64
CA GLN A 494 -17.90 -50.03 -12.12
C GLN A 494 -18.57 -51.19 -11.36
N LEU A 495 -18.77 -51.05 -10.06
CA LEU A 495 -19.46 -52.03 -9.24
C LEU A 495 -20.95 -52.10 -9.57
N ALA A 496 -21.60 -50.96 -9.78
CA ALA A 496 -22.99 -50.89 -10.24
C ALA A 496 -23.15 -51.49 -11.64
N LEU A 497 -22.20 -51.22 -12.54
CA LEU A 497 -22.15 -51.87 -13.85
C LEU A 497 -22.03 -53.38 -13.64
N ARG A 498 -20.92 -53.87 -13.10
CA ARG A 498 -20.60 -55.31 -12.94
C ARG A 498 -21.70 -56.13 -12.28
N ASN A 499 -22.31 -55.61 -11.21
CA ASN A 499 -23.40 -56.29 -10.52
C ASN A 499 -24.60 -56.52 -11.42
N ASN A 500 -24.88 -55.59 -12.33
CA ASN A 500 -25.96 -55.70 -13.29
C ASN A 500 -25.51 -56.37 -14.60
N THR A 501 -24.21 -56.29 -14.95
CA THR A 501 -23.66 -56.82 -16.20
C THR A 501 -23.71 -58.33 -16.32
N GLY A 502 -23.48 -59.06 -15.22
CA GLY A 502 -23.36 -60.52 -15.25
C GLY A 502 -24.65 -61.20 -15.74
N GLU A 503 -25.80 -60.78 -15.22
CA GLU A 503 -27.11 -61.30 -15.62
C GLU A 503 -27.57 -60.69 -16.96
N ILE A 504 -27.33 -59.40 -17.20
CA ILE A 504 -27.68 -58.74 -18.47
C ILE A 504 -26.92 -59.40 -19.64
N LEU A 505 -25.61 -59.63 -19.54
CA LEU A 505 -24.82 -60.28 -20.60
C LEU A 505 -25.21 -61.74 -20.81
N LYS A 506 -25.51 -62.46 -19.73
CA LYS A 506 -25.95 -63.85 -19.80
C LYS A 506 -27.28 -63.96 -20.55
N ARG A 507 -28.26 -63.11 -20.20
CA ARG A 507 -29.55 -63.01 -20.91
C ARG A 507 -29.37 -62.52 -22.34
N LEU A 508 -28.53 -61.52 -22.59
CA LEU A 508 -28.19 -61.02 -23.93
C LEU A 508 -27.67 -62.13 -24.85
N ASN A 509 -26.84 -63.04 -24.33
CA ASN A 509 -26.34 -64.18 -25.10
C ASN A 509 -27.44 -65.20 -25.46
N GLU A 510 -28.56 -65.23 -24.74
CA GLU A 510 -29.72 -66.08 -25.04
C GLU A 510 -30.52 -65.56 -26.26
N TYR A 511 -30.27 -64.32 -26.72
CA TYR A 511 -30.89 -63.75 -27.93
C TYR A 511 -30.18 -64.14 -29.23
N ASN A 512 -28.92 -64.57 -29.19
CA ASN A 512 -28.15 -64.93 -30.39
C ASN A 512 -28.81 -65.99 -31.31
N PRO A 513 -29.47 -67.04 -30.78
CA PRO A 513 -30.22 -68.00 -31.61
C PRO A 513 -31.42 -67.36 -32.32
N ILE A 514 -32.06 -66.37 -31.70
CA ILE A 514 -33.22 -65.65 -32.24
C ILE A 514 -32.79 -64.83 -33.47
N LEU A 515 -31.60 -64.22 -33.43
CA LEU A 515 -31.05 -63.44 -34.56
C LEU A 515 -30.91 -64.30 -35.83
N ARG A 516 -30.37 -65.50 -35.67
CA ARG A 516 -30.21 -66.45 -36.79
C ARG A 516 -31.58 -66.85 -37.33
N GLN A 517 -32.52 -67.12 -36.43
CA GLN A 517 -33.87 -67.54 -36.82
C GLN A 517 -34.65 -66.42 -37.53
N ILE A 518 -34.53 -65.16 -37.10
CA ILE A 518 -35.13 -63.98 -37.76
C ILE A 518 -34.52 -63.79 -39.16
N SER A 519 -33.19 -63.92 -39.29
CA SER A 519 -32.51 -63.83 -40.58
C SER A 519 -32.96 -64.93 -41.56
N ASP A 520 -33.12 -66.16 -41.09
CA ASP A 520 -33.64 -67.27 -41.89
C ASP A 520 -35.10 -66.99 -42.32
N TRP A 521 -35.90 -66.45 -41.39
CA TRP A 521 -37.29 -66.08 -41.64
C TRP A 521 -37.40 -64.99 -42.71
N ARG A 522 -36.55 -63.97 -42.66
CA ARG A 522 -36.42 -62.93 -43.68
C ARG A 522 -36.11 -63.52 -45.05
N SER A 523 -35.08 -64.37 -45.12
CA SER A 523 -34.66 -64.98 -46.38
C SER A 523 -35.81 -65.78 -47.02
N ASP A 524 -36.61 -66.46 -46.21
CA ASP A 524 -37.75 -67.23 -46.69
C ASP A 524 -38.94 -66.35 -47.09
N LEU A 525 -39.18 -65.22 -46.40
CA LEU A 525 -40.18 -64.22 -46.80
C LEU A 525 -39.82 -63.51 -48.11
N GLU A 526 -38.55 -63.14 -48.29
CA GLU A 526 -38.06 -62.53 -49.53
C GLU A 526 -38.19 -63.50 -50.71
N LYS A 527 -37.89 -64.79 -50.52
CA LYS A 527 -38.13 -65.83 -51.55
C LYS A 527 -39.62 -65.96 -51.88
N LEU A 528 -40.49 -65.94 -50.87
CA LEU A 528 -41.94 -66.01 -51.06
C LEU A 528 -42.46 -64.78 -51.81
N GLU A 529 -41.96 -63.58 -51.48
CA GLU A 529 -42.27 -62.33 -52.17
C GLU A 529 -41.90 -62.40 -53.66
N GLN A 530 -40.68 -62.88 -53.96
CA GLN A 530 -40.20 -63.05 -55.33
C GLN A 530 -41.08 -64.04 -56.12
N MET A 531 -41.52 -65.15 -55.50
CA MET A 531 -42.42 -66.11 -56.15
C MET A 531 -43.82 -65.54 -56.42
N VAL A 532 -44.31 -64.64 -55.56
CA VAL A 532 -45.59 -63.93 -55.76
C VAL A 532 -45.46 -62.92 -56.91
N ILE A 533 -44.34 -62.18 -56.96
CA ILE A 533 -44.08 -61.17 -57.99
C ILE A 533 -43.81 -61.80 -59.36
N SER A 534 -43.11 -62.94 -59.41
CA SER A 534 -42.78 -63.64 -60.67
C SER A 534 -43.98 -64.39 -61.29
N GLY A 535 -45.07 -64.59 -60.54
CA GLY A 535 -46.25 -65.33 -61.00
C GLY A 535 -46.08 -66.87 -61.00
N ASP A 536 -44.97 -67.38 -60.48
CA ASP A 536 -44.64 -68.82 -60.44
C ASP A 536 -45.60 -69.66 -59.59
N LEU A 537 -46.40 -69.02 -58.74
CA LEU A 537 -47.44 -69.68 -57.92
C LEU A 537 -48.46 -70.46 -58.75
N LEU A 538 -48.67 -70.11 -60.02
CA LEU A 538 -49.67 -70.70 -60.91
C LEU A 538 -49.14 -71.89 -61.74
N ASN A 539 -47.83 -72.18 -61.71
CA ASN A 539 -47.16 -73.04 -62.70
C ASN A 539 -46.75 -74.45 -62.19
N ASN A 540 -47.60 -75.08 -61.36
CA ASN A 540 -47.50 -76.48 -60.86
C ASN A 540 -46.45 -76.85 -59.80
N ASN A 541 -45.68 -75.92 -59.21
CA ASN A 541 -44.76 -76.23 -58.10
C ASN A 541 -45.34 -75.86 -56.72
N THR A 542 -46.58 -76.27 -56.44
CA THR A 542 -47.26 -76.04 -55.15
C THR A 542 -46.48 -76.59 -53.96
N SER A 543 -45.68 -77.65 -54.14
CA SER A 543 -44.78 -78.21 -53.12
C SER A 543 -43.74 -77.22 -52.62
N SER A 544 -43.19 -76.36 -53.49
CA SER A 544 -42.15 -75.40 -53.09
C SER A 544 -42.71 -74.27 -52.20
N VAL A 545 -43.98 -73.88 -52.43
CA VAL A 545 -44.67 -72.87 -51.63
C VAL A 545 -45.06 -73.43 -50.27
N THR A 546 -45.56 -74.68 -50.23
CA THR A 546 -45.84 -75.36 -48.96
C THR A 546 -44.57 -75.57 -48.14
N ASP A 547 -43.45 -75.93 -48.77
CA ASP A 547 -42.16 -76.10 -48.08
C ASP A 547 -41.61 -74.79 -47.50
N ILE A 548 -41.87 -73.64 -48.15
CA ILE A 548 -41.50 -72.33 -47.60
C ILE A 548 -42.45 -71.95 -46.46
N LEU A 549 -43.76 -72.13 -46.61
CA LEU A 549 -44.74 -71.84 -45.56
C LEU A 549 -44.51 -72.72 -44.31
N ASP A 550 -44.20 -74.01 -44.49
CA ASP A 550 -43.89 -74.93 -43.39
C ASP A 550 -42.60 -74.52 -42.67
N ARG A 551 -41.60 -74.00 -43.40
CA ARG A 551 -40.39 -73.41 -42.81
C ARG A 551 -40.69 -72.10 -42.08
N LEU A 552 -41.54 -71.22 -42.61
CA LEU A 552 -41.96 -69.99 -41.95
C LEU A 552 -42.80 -70.28 -40.67
N ILE A 553 -43.64 -71.32 -40.69
CA ILE A 553 -44.43 -71.75 -39.52
C ILE A 553 -43.54 -72.41 -38.47
N SER A 554 -42.64 -73.29 -38.89
CA SER A 554 -41.68 -73.94 -37.99
C SER A 554 -40.70 -72.91 -37.40
N GLY A 555 -40.25 -71.96 -38.22
CA GLY A 555 -39.42 -70.83 -37.83
C GLY A 555 -40.14 -69.92 -36.84
N SER A 556 -41.37 -69.47 -37.14
CA SER A 556 -42.15 -68.64 -36.21
C SER A 556 -42.47 -69.35 -34.89
N LYS A 557 -42.76 -70.66 -34.90
CA LYS A 557 -42.94 -71.45 -33.68
C LYS A 557 -41.64 -71.51 -32.86
N THR A 558 -40.52 -71.75 -33.52
CA THR A 558 -39.19 -71.81 -32.87
C THR A 558 -38.82 -70.44 -32.30
N THR A 559 -39.01 -69.36 -33.06
CA THR A 559 -38.81 -67.98 -32.60
C THR A 559 -39.71 -67.67 -31.41
N LEU A 560 -41.00 -68.02 -31.44
CA LEU A 560 -41.92 -67.84 -30.31
C LEU A 560 -41.53 -68.67 -29.08
N GLU A 561 -41.05 -69.90 -29.25
CA GLU A 561 -40.56 -70.72 -28.13
C GLU A 561 -39.30 -70.13 -27.49
N TYR A 562 -38.42 -69.50 -28.27
CA TYR A 562 -37.28 -68.76 -27.74
C TYR A 562 -37.71 -67.43 -27.10
N LEU A 563 -38.65 -66.71 -27.70
CA LEU A 563 -39.18 -65.45 -27.18
C LEU A 563 -39.96 -65.64 -25.87
N ASP A 564 -40.81 -66.67 -25.75
CA ASP A 564 -41.62 -66.93 -24.55
C ASP A 564 -40.77 -67.43 -23.36
N ARG A 565 -39.54 -67.91 -23.62
CA ARG A 565 -38.55 -68.26 -22.59
C ARG A 565 -37.79 -67.05 -22.06
N LEU A 566 -37.79 -65.93 -22.76
CA LEU A 566 -37.13 -64.71 -22.33
C LEU A 566 -38.04 -63.98 -21.33
N ASP A 567 -37.49 -63.72 -20.14
CA ASP A 567 -38.18 -62.98 -19.07
C ASP A 567 -37.91 -61.48 -19.24
N ASP A 568 -38.66 -60.85 -20.15
CA ASP A 568 -38.59 -59.42 -20.49
C ASP A 568 -38.80 -58.51 -19.26
N LYS A 569 -39.71 -58.92 -18.36
CA LYS A 569 -40.02 -58.20 -17.12
C LYS A 569 -38.83 -58.17 -16.18
N LYS A 570 -38.13 -59.29 -15.99
CA LYS A 570 -36.91 -59.30 -15.18
C LYS A 570 -35.81 -58.46 -15.80
N MET A 571 -35.62 -58.55 -17.11
CA MET A 571 -34.58 -57.76 -17.79
C MET A 571 -34.88 -56.25 -17.71
N SER A 572 -36.15 -55.86 -17.85
CA SER A 572 -36.61 -54.50 -17.65
C SER A 572 -36.36 -54.01 -16.21
N GLN A 573 -36.66 -54.84 -15.21
CA GLN A 573 -36.38 -54.53 -13.79
C GLN A 573 -34.88 -54.40 -13.50
N GLU A 574 -34.05 -55.27 -14.08
CA GLU A 574 -32.58 -55.22 -13.93
C GLU A 574 -32.01 -53.92 -14.55
N ILE A 575 -32.44 -53.54 -15.75
CA ILE A 575 -32.00 -52.30 -16.41
C ILE A 575 -32.54 -51.06 -15.69
N GLN A 576 -33.78 -51.10 -15.19
CA GLN A 576 -34.36 -50.01 -14.42
C GLN A 576 -33.67 -49.85 -13.06
N GLY A 577 -33.35 -50.94 -12.36
CA GLY A 577 -32.56 -50.92 -11.14
C GLY A 577 -31.13 -50.42 -11.37
N PHE A 578 -30.53 -50.73 -12.53
CA PHE A 578 -29.26 -50.14 -12.92
C PHE A 578 -29.39 -48.63 -13.17
N LYS A 579 -30.42 -48.19 -13.88
CA LYS A 579 -30.71 -46.75 -14.10
C LYS A 579 -30.90 -45.99 -12.79
N GLU A 580 -31.67 -46.53 -11.85
CA GLU A 580 -31.85 -45.94 -10.50
C GLU A 580 -30.52 -45.90 -9.72
N SER A 581 -29.65 -46.90 -9.88
CA SER A 581 -28.32 -46.90 -9.28
C SER A 581 -27.42 -45.82 -9.88
N LEU A 582 -27.54 -45.54 -11.19
CA LEU A 582 -26.86 -44.43 -11.84
C LEU A 582 -27.38 -43.08 -11.36
N GLU A 583 -28.69 -42.90 -11.25
CA GLU A 583 -29.31 -41.65 -10.74
C GLU A 583 -28.82 -41.30 -9.32
N LYS A 584 -28.72 -42.30 -8.42
CA LYS A 584 -28.16 -42.12 -7.07
C LYS A 584 -26.68 -41.75 -7.06
N ILE A 585 -25.91 -42.17 -8.07
CA ILE A 585 -24.50 -41.81 -8.20
C ILE A 585 -24.36 -40.41 -8.81
N GLN A 586 -25.28 -40.01 -9.69
CA GLN A 586 -25.32 -38.65 -10.27
C GLN A 586 -25.57 -37.57 -9.22
N GLU A 587 -26.36 -37.86 -8.19
CA GLU A 587 -26.56 -36.96 -7.04
C GLU A 587 -25.26 -36.65 -6.29
N SER A 588 -24.19 -37.43 -6.51
CA SER A 588 -22.85 -37.19 -5.96
C SER A 588 -22.01 -36.30 -6.90
N ASP A 589 -22.49 -35.07 -7.16
CA ASP A 589 -21.76 -33.86 -7.62
C ASP A 589 -20.39 -34.04 -8.34
N VAL A 590 -20.32 -34.90 -9.37
CA VAL A 590 -19.11 -35.06 -10.22
C VAL A 590 -18.73 -33.73 -10.89
N GLU A 591 -19.73 -32.92 -11.25
CA GLU A 591 -19.55 -31.59 -11.82
C GLU A 591 -18.89 -30.62 -10.81
N ALA A 592 -19.22 -30.72 -9.52
CA ALA A 592 -18.58 -29.90 -8.49
C ALA A 592 -17.11 -30.27 -8.32
N ILE A 593 -16.79 -31.58 -8.31
CA ILE A 593 -15.42 -32.09 -8.24
C ILE A 593 -14.60 -31.57 -9.43
N ILE A 594 -15.16 -31.63 -10.66
CA ILE A 594 -14.50 -31.09 -11.86
C ILE A 594 -14.26 -29.59 -11.74
N LYS A 595 -15.26 -28.83 -11.27
CA LYS A 595 -15.17 -27.37 -11.16
C LYS A 595 -14.14 -26.94 -10.11
N GLU A 596 -14.08 -27.63 -8.98
CA GLU A 596 -13.16 -27.34 -7.90
C GLU A 596 -11.71 -27.69 -8.29
N LEU A 597 -11.51 -28.80 -9.01
CA LEU A 597 -10.18 -29.17 -9.54
C LEU A 597 -9.71 -28.25 -10.68
N ASN A 598 -10.61 -27.77 -11.55
CA ASN A 598 -10.28 -26.76 -12.55
C ASN A 598 -9.89 -25.43 -11.91
N TYR A 599 -10.64 -25.00 -10.88
CA TYR A 599 -10.29 -23.80 -10.11
C TYR A 599 -8.91 -23.93 -9.44
N ILE A 600 -8.59 -25.11 -8.91
CA ILE A 600 -7.27 -25.41 -8.35
C ILE A 600 -6.18 -25.31 -9.42
N SER A 601 -6.38 -25.92 -10.59
CA SER A 601 -5.44 -25.81 -11.72
C SER A 601 -5.20 -24.35 -12.13
N ASP A 602 -6.27 -23.56 -12.23
CA ASP A 602 -6.23 -22.14 -12.60
C ASP A 602 -5.59 -21.23 -11.54
N THR A 603 -5.60 -21.66 -10.27
CA THR A 603 -5.08 -20.87 -9.13
C THR A 603 -3.67 -21.26 -8.71
N LEU A 604 -3.09 -22.33 -9.28
CA LEU A 604 -1.70 -22.67 -9.05
C LEU A 604 -0.81 -21.47 -9.45
N PRO A 605 0.07 -20.99 -8.54
CA PRO A 605 0.92 -19.84 -8.84
C PRO A 605 1.80 -20.11 -10.06
N ASN A 606 1.61 -19.33 -11.14
CA ASN A 606 2.46 -19.37 -12.34
C ASN A 606 3.79 -18.63 -12.11
N LEU A 607 4.51 -18.99 -11.05
CA LEU A 607 5.82 -18.44 -10.70
C LEU A 607 6.92 -19.36 -11.22
N ARG A 608 7.90 -18.80 -11.94
CA ARG A 608 9.12 -19.50 -12.37
C ARG A 608 10.01 -19.80 -11.15
N ASP A 609 10.89 -20.79 -11.26
CA ASP A 609 11.77 -21.18 -10.12
C ASP A 609 12.60 -19.99 -9.61
N GLU A 610 13.14 -19.20 -10.54
CA GLU A 610 13.84 -17.95 -10.22
C GLU A 610 12.96 -16.91 -9.49
N GLU A 611 11.66 -16.85 -9.77
CA GLU A 611 10.74 -15.90 -9.13
C GLU A 611 10.42 -16.32 -7.70
N VAL A 612 10.24 -17.63 -7.45
CA VAL A 612 10.07 -18.19 -6.11
C VAL A 612 11.31 -17.87 -5.27
N THR A 613 12.52 -18.15 -5.78
CA THR A 613 13.76 -17.87 -5.07
C THR A 613 14.00 -16.37 -4.90
N ARG A 614 13.66 -15.53 -5.90
CA ARG A 614 13.71 -14.06 -5.76
C ARG A 614 12.76 -13.56 -4.68
N ALA A 615 11.55 -14.09 -4.58
CA ALA A 615 10.59 -13.73 -3.54
C ALA A 615 11.09 -14.14 -2.15
N ILE A 616 11.64 -15.35 -1.99
CA ILE A 616 12.27 -15.78 -0.73
C ILE A 616 13.40 -14.83 -0.33
N LYS A 617 14.31 -14.51 -1.25
CA LYS A 617 15.42 -13.58 -1.00
C LYS A 617 14.93 -12.17 -0.65
N LEU A 618 13.84 -11.73 -1.27
CA LEU A 618 13.24 -10.44 -0.96
C LEU A 618 12.71 -10.44 0.47
N ILE A 619 11.97 -11.47 0.86
CA ILE A 619 11.48 -11.66 2.23
C ILE A 619 12.66 -11.69 3.22
N GLU A 620 13.71 -12.45 2.94
CA GLU A 620 14.93 -12.49 3.77
C GLU A 620 15.58 -11.11 3.89
N LYS A 621 15.70 -10.36 2.80
CA LYS A 621 16.25 -9.00 2.82
C LYS A 621 15.41 -8.06 3.70
N TYR A 622 14.09 -8.17 3.66
CA TYR A 622 13.18 -7.40 4.52
C TYR A 622 13.29 -7.84 6.00
N MET A 623 13.47 -9.14 6.26
CA MET A 623 13.63 -9.70 7.60
C MET A 623 15.01 -9.44 8.23
N SER A 624 16.09 -9.36 7.45
CA SER A 624 17.45 -9.11 7.98
C SER A 624 17.68 -7.64 8.38
N GLY A 625 16.63 -6.89 8.71
CA GLY A 625 16.72 -5.57 9.34
C GLY A 625 17.10 -4.41 8.42
N GLN A 626 17.10 -4.58 7.09
CA GLN A 626 17.38 -3.46 6.18
C GLN A 626 16.22 -2.47 6.05
N ILE A 627 14.99 -2.84 6.42
CA ILE A 627 13.78 -2.01 6.21
C ILE A 627 12.75 -2.10 7.35
N ILE A 628 12.60 -3.24 8.05
CA ILE A 628 11.63 -3.42 9.15
C ILE A 628 12.38 -3.58 10.48
N PRO A 629 12.12 -2.74 11.50
CA PRO A 629 12.73 -2.90 12.80
C PRO A 629 12.20 -4.18 13.47
N GLY A 630 13.12 -5.04 13.93
CA GLY A 630 12.79 -6.19 14.79
C GLY A 630 12.40 -5.74 16.21
N GLU A 631 12.23 -6.69 17.11
CA GLU A 631 12.02 -6.39 18.53
C GLU A 631 13.17 -5.52 19.08
N GLN A 632 12.86 -4.62 20.01
CA GLN A 632 13.82 -3.66 20.55
C GLN A 632 13.66 -3.53 22.07
N ILE A 633 14.78 -3.29 22.75
CA ILE A 633 14.81 -2.89 24.16
C ILE A 633 15.24 -1.44 24.23
N LEU A 634 14.46 -0.62 24.95
CA LEU A 634 14.75 0.79 25.20
C LEU A 634 15.09 0.98 26.68
N ILE A 635 16.25 1.57 26.99
CA ILE A 635 16.68 1.84 28.37
C ILE A 635 17.07 3.30 28.50
N LEU A 636 16.45 4.01 29.46
CA LEU A 636 16.85 5.35 29.85
C LEU A 636 18.13 5.29 30.68
N VAL A 637 19.18 6.00 30.25
CA VAL A 637 20.49 6.10 30.91
C VAL A 637 20.99 7.56 30.95
N PRO A 638 22.02 7.89 31.73
CA PRO A 638 22.64 9.22 31.72
C PRO A 638 23.37 9.51 30.40
N ALA A 639 23.43 10.78 29.98
CA ALA A 639 23.89 11.19 28.65
C ALA A 639 25.40 11.04 28.34
N ASP A 640 26.23 10.73 29.33
CA ASP A 640 27.68 10.60 29.17
C ASP A 640 28.14 9.15 28.89
N LEU A 641 27.20 8.28 28.50
CA LEU A 641 27.44 6.86 28.41
C LEU A 641 28.04 6.46 27.03
N ASN A 642 29.27 5.94 27.03
CA ASN A 642 29.96 5.55 25.79
C ASN A 642 29.50 4.17 25.28
N ILE A 643 28.69 4.19 24.21
CA ILE A 643 28.09 2.99 23.58
C ILE A 643 29.14 1.90 23.27
N LYS A 644 30.30 2.28 22.73
CA LYS A 644 31.35 1.33 22.32
C LYS A 644 31.93 0.52 23.48
N SER A 645 31.85 1.05 24.70
CA SER A 645 32.32 0.36 25.89
C SER A 645 31.29 -0.62 26.47
N ILE A 646 30.03 -0.50 26.09
CA ILE A 646 28.90 -1.22 26.69
C ILE A 646 28.37 -2.30 25.77
N GLU A 647 28.50 -2.14 24.46
CA GLU A 647 28.08 -3.12 23.46
C GLU A 647 28.54 -4.57 23.76
N PRO A 648 29.81 -4.84 24.15
CA PRO A 648 30.22 -6.21 24.51
C PRO A 648 29.51 -6.76 25.76
N PHE A 649 29.17 -5.88 26.70
CA PHE A 649 28.45 -6.27 27.91
C PHE A 649 26.97 -6.53 27.61
N VAL A 650 26.34 -5.69 26.77
CA VAL A 650 24.94 -5.93 26.36
C VAL A 650 24.83 -7.28 25.64
N MET A 651 25.81 -7.63 24.79
CA MET A 651 25.88 -8.95 24.14
C MET A 651 25.97 -10.10 25.15
N GLU A 652 26.76 -9.93 26.22
CA GLU A 652 26.92 -10.92 27.30
C GLU A 652 25.60 -11.14 28.08
N VAL A 653 24.91 -10.05 28.43
CA VAL A 653 23.65 -10.12 29.22
C VAL A 653 22.49 -10.67 28.40
N VAL A 654 22.42 -10.31 27.11
CA VAL A 654 21.37 -10.71 26.18
C VAL A 654 21.60 -12.12 25.63
N GLY A 655 22.83 -12.63 25.65
CA GLY A 655 23.16 -14.01 25.25
C GLY A 655 23.06 -14.28 23.74
N GLN A 656 23.07 -13.24 22.90
CA GLN A 656 23.01 -13.35 21.44
C GLN A 656 24.22 -12.67 20.78
N SER A 657 24.77 -13.31 19.74
CA SER A 657 26.01 -12.89 19.09
C SER A 657 25.87 -11.73 18.08
N THR A 658 24.63 -11.35 17.72
CA THR A 658 24.36 -10.34 16.68
C THR A 658 23.25 -9.39 17.15
N ILE A 659 23.61 -8.37 17.93
CA ILE A 659 22.71 -7.28 18.32
C ILE A 659 23.28 -5.94 17.82
N SER A 660 22.40 -4.97 17.59
CA SER A 660 22.83 -3.60 17.27
C SER A 660 22.44 -2.65 18.41
N VAL A 661 23.40 -1.91 18.94
CA VAL A 661 23.18 -0.97 20.05
C VAL A 661 23.31 0.46 19.54
N PHE A 662 22.25 1.24 19.72
CA PHE A 662 22.16 2.65 19.34
C PHE A 662 21.92 3.54 20.55
N SER A 663 22.24 4.81 20.39
CA SER A 663 21.91 5.86 21.34
C SER A 663 21.08 6.91 20.65
N MET A 664 20.05 7.38 21.34
CA MET A 664 19.25 8.53 20.93
C MET A 664 19.11 9.52 22.09
N ASP A 665 18.88 10.79 21.76
CA ASP A 665 18.51 11.80 22.74
C ASP A 665 17.13 11.49 23.31
N ALA A 666 16.89 11.80 24.58
CA ALA A 666 15.59 11.57 25.23
C ALA A 666 14.46 12.51 24.75
N GLY A 667 14.76 13.38 23.78
CA GLY A 667 13.84 14.30 23.14
C GLY A 667 14.61 15.43 22.44
N ILE A 668 13.98 16.06 21.45
CA ILE A 668 14.55 17.19 20.70
C ILE A 668 13.57 18.35 20.74
N VAL A 669 14.07 19.54 21.05
CA VAL A 669 13.28 20.78 20.97
C VAL A 669 13.04 21.14 19.51
N GLN A 670 11.77 21.19 19.12
CA GLN A 670 11.38 21.57 17.77
C GLN A 670 11.33 23.10 17.64
N PRO A 671 11.95 23.69 16.60
CA PRO A 671 11.82 25.12 16.36
C PRO A 671 10.38 25.50 15.98
N ASN A 672 9.85 26.54 16.62
CA ASN A 672 8.52 27.05 16.30
C ASN A 672 8.56 27.97 15.08
N VAL A 673 8.51 27.36 13.89
CA VAL A 673 8.64 28.06 12.60
C VAL A 673 7.58 29.18 12.42
N ARG A 674 6.37 29.00 12.94
CA ARG A 674 5.29 29.99 12.85
C ARG A 674 5.57 31.20 13.75
N GLY A 675 5.97 30.96 15.00
CA GLY A 675 6.34 32.02 15.94
C GLY A 675 7.56 32.82 15.45
N GLU A 676 8.58 32.14 14.94
CA GLU A 676 9.78 32.76 14.37
C GLU A 676 9.44 33.63 13.14
N PHE A 677 8.59 33.14 12.23
CA PHE A 677 8.18 33.89 11.04
C PHE A 677 7.38 35.16 11.40
N LEU A 678 6.44 35.06 12.34
CA LEU A 678 5.65 36.22 12.80
C LEU A 678 6.51 37.22 13.60
N ARG A 679 7.51 36.75 14.35
CA ARG A 679 8.54 37.61 14.98
C ARG A 679 9.29 38.43 13.93
N ILE A 680 9.75 37.79 12.85
CA ILE A 680 10.44 38.47 11.74
C ILE A 680 9.55 39.56 11.12
N ILE A 681 8.25 39.31 10.92
CA ILE A 681 7.33 40.32 10.37
C ILE A 681 7.17 41.52 11.32
N SER A 682 7.02 41.28 12.63
CA SER A 682 6.98 42.37 13.62
C SER A 682 8.28 43.17 13.64
N GLU A 683 9.43 42.50 13.52
CA GLU A 683 10.75 43.14 13.47
C GLU A 683 10.92 44.02 12.23
N VAL A 684 10.30 43.65 11.09
CA VAL A 684 10.27 44.48 9.88
C VAL A 684 9.57 45.81 10.13
N ARG A 685 8.46 45.84 10.88
CA ARG A 685 7.75 47.08 11.22
C ARG A 685 8.62 48.04 12.01
N GLU A 686 9.28 47.54 13.06
CA GLU A 686 10.18 48.34 13.91
C GLU A 686 11.36 48.88 13.10
N THR A 687 11.92 48.04 12.21
CA THR A 687 13.02 48.41 11.32
C THR A 687 12.63 49.49 10.31
N ILE A 688 11.46 49.38 9.66
CA ILE A 688 10.97 50.40 8.70
C ILE A 688 10.70 51.72 9.42
N THR A 689 10.12 51.67 10.62
CA THR A 689 9.91 52.86 11.46
C THR A 689 11.23 53.57 11.75
N ALA A 690 12.26 52.81 12.13
CA ALA A 690 13.61 53.33 12.40
C ALA A 690 14.27 53.89 11.13
N MET A 691 14.19 53.20 9.99
CA MET A 691 14.75 53.65 8.71
C MET A 691 14.13 54.98 8.25
N VAL A 692 12.81 55.12 8.36
CA VAL A 692 12.10 56.36 8.00
C VAL A 692 12.51 57.50 8.93
N ALA A 693 12.61 57.25 10.25
CA ALA A 693 13.10 58.24 11.20
C ALA A 693 14.54 58.70 10.89
N VAL A 694 15.43 57.77 10.50
CA VAL A 694 16.79 58.07 10.06
C VAL A 694 16.79 58.95 8.81
N VAL A 695 16.00 58.60 7.78
CA VAL A 695 15.91 59.42 6.55
C VAL A 695 15.36 60.81 6.85
N LEU A 696 14.32 60.91 7.68
CA LEU A 696 13.73 62.19 8.06
C LEU A 696 14.73 63.07 8.82
N ILE A 697 15.47 62.52 9.79
CA ILE A 697 16.45 63.33 10.51
C ILE A 697 17.62 63.74 9.61
N MET A 698 18.00 62.90 8.64
CA MET A 698 18.99 63.28 7.62
C MET A 698 18.53 64.53 6.87
N LEU A 699 17.27 64.55 6.43
CA LEU A 699 16.69 65.67 5.70
C LEU A 699 16.61 66.92 6.58
N VAL A 700 16.18 66.80 7.84
CA VAL A 700 16.12 67.95 8.76
C VAL A 700 17.51 68.52 9.05
N LEU A 701 18.50 67.66 9.30
CA LEU A 701 19.89 68.10 9.49
C LEU A 701 20.41 68.83 8.24
N MET A 702 20.13 68.29 7.05
CA MET A 702 20.58 68.83 5.77
C MET A 702 19.87 70.14 5.41
N LEU A 703 18.57 70.27 5.63
CA LEU A 703 17.77 71.42 5.20
C LEU A 703 17.77 72.55 6.23
N ASP A 704 17.53 72.23 7.50
CA ASP A 704 17.30 73.24 8.55
C ASP A 704 18.55 73.55 9.37
N LEU A 705 19.23 72.52 9.87
CA LEU A 705 20.31 72.71 10.84
C LEU A 705 21.66 73.01 10.16
N SER A 706 21.85 72.65 8.89
CA SER A 706 23.07 72.93 8.14
C SER A 706 23.31 74.44 7.99
N GLY A 707 22.31 75.25 7.67
CA GLY A 707 22.48 76.71 7.57
C GLY A 707 22.97 77.34 8.89
N ILE A 708 22.46 76.85 10.02
CA ILE A 708 22.91 77.26 11.37
C ILE A 708 24.36 76.82 11.61
N MET A 709 24.71 75.58 11.23
CA MET A 709 26.09 75.07 11.34
C MET A 709 27.09 75.91 10.53
N SER A 710 26.72 76.35 9.32
CA SER A 710 27.56 77.22 8.48
C SER A 710 27.84 78.56 9.15
N VAL A 711 26.83 79.16 9.79
CA VAL A 711 27.00 80.40 10.56
C VAL A 711 27.88 80.19 11.79
N ILE A 712 27.71 79.09 12.54
CA ILE A 712 28.57 78.74 13.67
C ILE A 712 30.04 78.60 13.21
N LYS A 713 30.25 77.95 12.06
CA LYS A 713 31.57 77.78 11.45
C LYS A 713 32.19 79.11 11.03
N GLU A 714 31.41 80.03 10.48
CA GLU A 714 31.89 81.36 10.07
C GLU A 714 32.20 82.26 11.28
N LEU A 715 31.37 82.22 12.33
CA LEU A 715 31.63 82.90 13.61
C LEU A 715 32.92 82.40 14.28
N ARG A 716 33.23 81.10 14.15
CA ARG A 716 34.50 80.53 14.66
C ARG A 716 35.71 81.07 13.91
N LYS A 717 35.66 81.16 12.57
CA LYS A 717 36.79 81.66 11.74
C LYS A 717 37.21 83.09 12.11
N ARG A 718 36.30 83.90 12.65
CA ARG A 718 36.54 85.31 13.03
C ARG A 718 37.20 85.52 14.40
N LYS A 719 37.20 84.53 15.30
CA LYS A 719 37.83 84.66 16.65
C LYS A 719 39.20 83.96 16.70
N LYS A 720 40.26 84.69 17.10
CA LYS A 720 41.56 84.09 17.50
C LYS A 720 41.39 83.40 18.86
N GLN A 721 41.36 82.06 18.89
CA GLN A 721 41.22 81.28 20.13
C GLN A 721 42.24 80.14 20.25
N ALA A 722 42.49 79.72 21.50
CA ALA A 722 43.56 78.83 21.95
C ALA A 722 43.46 77.37 21.42
N PHE A 723 44.62 76.70 21.38
CA PHE A 723 44.87 75.39 20.74
C PHE A 723 43.90 74.25 21.13
N ILE A 724 43.43 74.20 22.38
CA ILE A 724 42.52 73.14 22.87
C ILE A 724 41.10 73.27 22.30
N VAL A 725 40.63 74.49 22.04
CA VAL A 725 39.33 74.77 21.39
C VAL A 725 39.38 74.52 19.88
N ARG A 726 40.58 74.29 19.32
CA ARG A 726 40.80 73.99 17.90
C ARG A 726 40.50 72.53 17.52
N ILE A 727 40.47 71.62 18.50
CA ILE A 727 40.24 70.18 18.29
C ILE A 727 38.74 69.85 18.27
N ILE A 728 37.92 70.57 19.04
CA ILE A 728 36.47 70.39 19.06
C ILE A 728 35.84 71.43 18.11
N ASN A 729 35.64 71.04 16.86
CA ASN A 729 34.90 71.85 15.90
C ASN A 729 33.49 72.13 16.45
N SER A 730 33.20 73.38 16.86
CA SER A 730 31.96 73.72 17.56
C SER A 730 30.68 73.47 16.75
N GLU A 731 30.78 73.53 15.42
CA GLU A 731 29.72 73.18 14.48
C GLU A 731 29.50 71.66 14.40
N VAL A 732 30.57 70.88 14.51
CA VAL A 732 30.53 69.41 14.53
C VAL A 732 29.91 68.93 15.84
N LEU A 733 30.35 69.46 16.98
CA LEU A 733 29.77 69.11 18.27
C LEU A 733 28.28 69.46 18.33
N PHE A 734 27.89 70.63 17.81
CA PHE A 734 26.48 71.02 17.72
C PHE A 734 25.66 70.08 16.83
N GLY A 735 26.17 69.73 15.65
CA GLY A 735 25.52 68.78 14.75
C GLY A 735 25.38 67.39 15.37
N MET A 736 26.44 66.87 16.01
CA MET A 736 26.43 65.59 16.70
C MET A 736 25.40 65.55 17.83
N ILE A 737 25.38 66.57 18.71
CA ILE A 737 24.45 66.63 19.84
C ILE A 737 23.00 66.73 19.36
N MET A 738 22.73 67.63 18.41
CA MET A 738 21.36 67.83 17.90
C MET A 738 20.85 66.60 17.15
N GLY A 739 21.68 65.98 16.30
CA GLY A 739 21.32 64.74 15.59
C GLY A 739 21.11 63.57 16.55
N SER A 740 21.98 63.42 17.55
CA SER A 740 21.88 62.37 18.58
C SER A 740 20.60 62.51 19.41
N LEU A 741 20.32 63.70 19.96
CA LEU A 741 19.16 63.93 20.82
C LEU A 741 17.83 63.80 20.08
N THR A 742 17.75 64.33 18.85
CA THR A 742 16.52 64.28 18.06
C THR A 742 16.18 62.85 17.65
N LEU A 743 17.15 62.11 17.10
CA LEU A 743 16.90 60.75 16.60
C LEU A 743 16.63 59.77 17.75
N GLU A 744 17.37 59.87 18.87
CA GLU A 744 17.12 59.05 20.06
C GLU A 744 15.73 59.29 20.63
N LEU A 745 15.28 60.55 20.68
CA LEU A 745 13.94 60.88 21.19
C LEU A 745 12.84 60.36 20.26
N ILE A 746 13.03 60.44 18.94
CA ILE A 746 12.10 59.85 17.97
C ILE A 746 12.07 58.33 18.15
N PHE A 747 13.20 57.65 18.22
CA PHE A 747 13.27 56.18 18.39
C PHE A 747 12.55 55.71 19.65
N ARG A 748 12.73 56.42 20.78
CA ARG A 748 12.02 56.10 22.03
C ARG A 748 10.52 56.36 21.96
N LEU A 749 10.09 57.41 21.25
CA LEU A 749 8.67 57.70 21.09
C LEU A 749 7.99 56.71 20.16
N THR A 750 8.68 56.23 19.13
CA THR A 750 8.12 55.34 18.10
C THR A 750 8.38 53.86 18.33
N ASN A 751 9.15 53.48 19.37
CA ASN A 751 9.69 52.13 19.56
C ASN A 751 10.43 51.60 18.31
N GLY A 752 11.13 52.47 17.58
CA GLY A 752 11.92 52.07 16.42
C GLY A 752 13.20 51.37 16.85
N GLN A 753 13.41 50.13 16.39
CA GLN A 753 14.62 49.35 16.62
C GLN A 753 15.37 49.09 15.33
N LEU A 754 16.70 49.06 15.40
CA LEU A 754 17.55 48.62 14.30
C LEU A 754 18.16 47.26 14.66
N PRO A 755 18.10 46.27 13.75
CA PRO A 755 18.72 44.98 13.99
C PRO A 755 20.21 45.15 14.34
N TYR A 756 20.71 44.35 15.29
CA TYR A 756 22.12 44.26 15.70
C TYR A 756 22.71 45.42 16.53
N ILE A 757 21.93 46.42 16.95
CA ILE A 757 22.43 47.53 17.80
C ILE A 757 21.55 47.72 19.04
N GLU A 758 21.94 47.11 20.16
CA GLU A 758 21.14 47.09 21.40
C GLU A 758 21.27 48.38 22.24
N ASN A 759 22.40 49.07 22.20
CA ASN A 759 22.70 50.20 23.10
C ASN A 759 22.49 51.57 22.43
N HIS A 760 21.30 52.17 22.62
CA HIS A 760 20.94 53.53 22.15
C HIS A 760 21.33 53.81 20.69
N PRO A 761 20.81 53.01 19.73
CA PRO A 761 21.18 53.12 18.31
C PRO A 761 20.90 54.51 17.72
N GLY A 762 19.80 55.16 18.15
CA GLY A 762 19.41 56.49 17.67
C GLY A 762 20.46 57.56 18.03
N ALA A 763 20.99 57.51 19.24
CA ALA A 763 22.02 58.44 19.70
C ALA A 763 23.31 58.37 18.85
N TRP A 764 23.79 57.16 18.55
CA TRP A 764 25.03 56.95 17.79
C TRP A 764 24.86 57.33 16.32
N ILE A 765 23.80 56.84 15.68
CA ILE A 765 23.53 57.10 14.25
C ILE A 765 23.27 58.59 14.04
N GLY A 766 22.48 59.22 14.92
CA GLY A 766 22.19 60.64 14.88
C GLY A 766 23.46 61.49 15.05
N ALA A 767 24.39 61.07 15.92
CA ALA A 767 25.67 61.74 16.08
C ALA A 767 26.54 61.65 14.81
N ILE A 768 26.66 60.46 14.21
CA ILE A 768 27.43 60.24 12.97
C ILE A 768 26.85 61.08 11.84
N MET A 769 25.54 61.09 11.67
CA MET A 769 24.88 61.90 10.65
C MET A 769 25.11 63.40 10.88
N GLY A 770 24.98 63.85 12.13
CA GLY A 770 25.29 65.22 12.53
C GLY A 770 26.73 65.62 12.23
N LEU A 771 27.69 64.72 12.44
CA LEU A 771 29.10 64.90 12.08
C LEU A 771 29.27 65.06 10.56
N VAL A 772 28.70 64.15 9.76
CA VAL A 772 28.82 64.18 8.29
C VAL A 772 28.24 65.48 7.72
N ILE A 773 27.04 65.86 8.16
CA ILE A 773 26.39 67.10 7.71
C ILE A 773 27.18 68.34 8.14
N ALA A 774 27.76 68.35 9.35
CA ALA A 774 28.61 69.44 9.83
C ALA A 774 29.92 69.58 9.04
N LEU A 775 30.46 68.49 8.49
CA LEU A 775 31.63 68.52 7.60
C LEU A 775 31.26 69.02 6.20
N MET A 776 30.09 68.66 5.70
CA MET A 776 29.60 69.01 4.37
C MET A 776 28.87 70.35 4.28
N THR A 777 28.75 71.09 5.39
CA THR A 777 27.85 72.24 5.47
C THR A 777 28.14 73.35 4.45
N ASP A 778 29.42 73.60 4.16
CA ASP A 778 29.85 74.59 3.16
C ASP A 778 29.41 74.22 1.73
N ARG A 779 29.11 72.95 1.46
CA ARG A 779 28.60 72.47 0.17
C ARG A 779 27.06 72.44 0.13
N ILE A 780 26.43 72.24 1.28
CA ILE A 780 24.98 72.02 1.37
C ILE A 780 24.22 73.36 1.42
N ASN A 781 24.61 74.24 2.34
CA ASN A 781 24.02 75.58 2.54
C ASN A 781 25.15 76.56 2.91
N PRO A 782 25.93 77.04 1.91
CA PRO A 782 26.96 78.04 2.14
C PRO A 782 26.34 79.38 2.56
N VAL A 783 26.98 80.06 3.51
CA VAL A 783 26.58 81.42 3.91
C VAL A 783 27.28 82.43 2.99
N ASP A 784 26.51 83.29 2.31
CA ASP A 784 27.08 84.40 1.56
C ASP A 784 27.70 85.42 2.54
N LYS A 785 29.02 85.53 2.48
CA LYS A 785 29.79 86.42 3.36
C LYS A 785 29.43 87.88 3.15
N LYS A 786 29.07 88.29 1.93
CA LYS A 786 28.71 89.67 1.62
C LYS A 786 27.39 90.03 2.27
N GLU A 787 26.39 89.16 2.17
CA GLU A 787 25.08 89.36 2.80
C GLU A 787 25.17 89.34 4.32
N TYR A 788 25.96 88.41 4.88
CA TYR A 788 26.19 88.34 6.32
C TYR A 788 26.83 89.61 6.87
N ILE A 789 27.87 90.14 6.21
CA ILE A 789 28.55 91.38 6.61
C ILE A 789 27.63 92.60 6.40
N ALA A 790 26.84 92.62 5.33
CA ALA A 790 25.85 93.67 5.10
C ALA A 790 24.80 93.72 6.22
N GLY A 791 24.32 92.57 6.69
CA GLY A 791 23.42 92.49 7.84
C GLY A 791 24.05 93.05 9.14
N GLU A 792 25.31 92.73 9.42
CA GLU A 792 26.04 93.30 10.57
C GLU A 792 26.20 94.83 10.43
N ALA A 793 26.51 95.33 9.22
CA ALA A 793 26.66 96.76 8.95
C ALA A 793 25.34 97.55 9.06
N LEU A 794 24.21 96.90 8.80
CA LEU A 794 22.86 97.45 9.00
C LEU A 794 22.41 97.45 10.48
N GLY A 795 23.26 96.96 11.39
CA GLY A 795 22.97 96.91 12.82
C GLY A 795 22.12 95.71 13.25
N PHE A 796 21.94 94.71 12.39
CA PHE A 796 21.18 93.51 12.75
C PHE A 796 21.90 92.71 13.83
N ASN A 797 21.15 92.29 14.83
CA ASN A 797 21.64 91.32 15.80
C ASN A 797 21.73 89.91 15.17
N LEU A 798 22.47 89.00 15.79
CA LEU A 798 22.66 87.64 15.25
C LEU A 798 21.34 86.89 15.00
N THR A 799 20.29 87.17 15.78
CA THR A 799 18.96 86.56 15.60
C THR A 799 18.29 87.07 14.33
N GLU A 800 18.41 88.37 14.06
CA GLU A 800 17.92 89.01 12.83
C GLU A 800 18.71 88.55 11.61
N ILE A 801 20.02 88.41 11.69
CA ILE A 801 20.83 87.86 10.59
C ILE A 801 20.41 86.42 10.27
N LEU A 802 20.19 85.59 11.27
CA LEU A 802 19.70 84.22 11.06
C LEU A 802 18.31 84.22 10.42
N ARG A 803 17.36 85.01 10.95
CA ARG A 803 15.97 85.05 10.46
C ARG A 803 15.82 85.69 9.09
N GLN A 804 16.52 86.79 8.80
CA GLN A 804 16.32 87.59 7.59
C GLN A 804 17.23 87.18 6.42
N ILE A 805 18.42 86.62 6.70
CA ILE A 805 19.44 86.40 5.68
C ILE A 805 19.74 84.90 5.53
N VAL A 806 20.15 84.23 6.61
CA VAL A 806 20.69 82.86 6.53
C VAL A 806 19.61 81.82 6.27
N ILE A 807 18.50 81.87 7.01
CA ILE A 807 17.42 80.87 6.89
C ILE A 807 16.64 81.03 5.58
N PRO A 808 16.34 82.25 5.09
CA PRO A 808 15.69 82.45 3.79
C PRO A 808 16.58 82.15 2.58
N ALA A 809 17.90 82.34 2.68
CA ALA A 809 18.84 82.00 1.61
C ALA A 809 19.15 80.49 1.51
N GLY A 810 18.91 79.75 2.59
CA GLY A 810 19.02 78.28 2.60
C GLY A 810 17.85 77.58 1.90
N LYS A 811 17.98 76.26 1.73
CA LYS A 811 16.88 75.43 1.21
C LYS A 811 15.66 75.49 2.17
N PRO A 812 14.42 75.55 1.65
CA PRO A 812 13.23 75.71 2.48
C PRO A 812 13.03 74.47 3.38
N GLY A 813 13.12 74.67 4.69
CA GLY A 813 12.85 73.65 5.70
C GLY A 813 11.86 74.11 6.79
N ILE A 814 11.70 73.31 7.85
CA ILE A 814 10.75 73.58 8.96
C ILE A 814 11.10 74.90 9.66
N LEU A 815 12.39 75.21 9.77
CA LEU A 815 12.89 76.42 10.42
C LEU A 815 12.57 77.69 9.61
N TYR A 816 12.50 77.59 8.28
CA TYR A 816 12.02 78.66 7.40
C TYR A 816 10.52 78.90 7.56
N LEU A 817 9.72 77.83 7.58
CA LEU A 817 8.26 77.89 7.78
C LEU A 817 7.89 78.53 9.13
N LEU A 818 8.56 78.14 10.21
CA LEU A 818 8.31 78.68 11.55
C LEU A 818 8.67 80.17 11.66
N ASN A 819 9.70 80.62 10.95
CA ASN A 819 10.18 82.01 11.00
C ASN A 819 9.55 82.95 9.98
N ARG A 820 8.73 82.45 9.04
CA ARG A 820 8.09 83.26 7.98
C ARG A 820 7.26 84.43 8.52
N ARG A 821 6.64 84.31 9.69
CA ARG A 821 5.84 85.38 10.32
C ARG A 821 6.70 86.47 10.98
N ASN A 822 7.97 86.18 11.26
CA ASN A 822 8.91 87.06 11.93
C ASN A 822 9.89 87.74 10.95
N LEU A 823 9.66 87.59 9.63
CA LEU A 823 10.40 88.30 8.58
C LEU A 823 9.97 89.77 8.56
N ILE A 824 10.96 90.66 8.63
CA ILE A 824 10.76 92.12 8.64
C ILE A 824 10.68 92.61 7.19
N PHE A 825 11.47 92.00 6.30
CA PHE A 825 11.40 92.21 4.86
C PHE A 825 10.62 91.05 4.24
N LYS A 826 9.48 91.36 3.62
CA LYS A 826 8.63 90.38 2.91
C LYS A 826 8.74 90.57 1.42
#